data_AF-A0A1J5BMI0-F1
#
_entry.id   AF-A0A1J5BMI0-F1
#
_cell.length_a   1.000
_cell.length_b   1.000
_cell.length_c   1.000
_cell.angle_alpha   90.00
_cell.angle_beta   90.00
_cell.angle_gamma   90.00
#
_symmetry.space_group_name_H-M   'P 1'
#
loop_
_entity.id
_entity.type
_entity.pdbx_description
1 polymer ?
#
loop_
_entity_poly.entity_id
_entity_poly.type
_entity_poly.pdbx_seq_one_letter_code
_entity_poly.pdbx_strand_id
1 'polypeptide(L)'
;MKIHHLTVEEALISLKSGAEGLSAPEAARRHKEFGPNRVERIKKEPLALRFLKEFTHFFALILWLAAALAFVAEFVDPGKGMAMLGWAILGVILINGIFSFWQEYRAEKALSALENLLPHQVMALRDGKVEQIPSAELVPGDILILQAGDDIPADCRLVEAFGVRVNNATITGESLPKARNAEPCEEEDLLLARNVLLAGTSLVSGEARAVVFATGMNTEFGKIAHLTQTAREAPSPLQREIARVSRLVAALASLLGAIFFLIGQAIGLPFWESLIFAIGIIVANVPEGLLPTVTLALAMATQRMAKRNALVRHLPAVETLGSATVICTDKTGTLTQNRMAVKEVFLAERFIAASDLTLPPALAEDYRRFFETALLCHNLQTSAQNGAAELLGDPMEIALVRMAQQALPEATLYPKVDEIPFDTDRKRLSTLHRTSAGLSLYTKGALETVLPLCTHIGIGGKLLPLDANLRERYTAAQEAMAGKGLRVLALAHRAVAENESTENLEHGLTLLGLAGLEDPPRPEVPDAIRKCFDAGIRVIMVTGDHPHTALAIAREIGLIRGEAPVVISGDELRRLSDIQLQLALDAPEIIFARVGADQKMRIVGALQKKGEIVAVTGDGVNDAPALKKADIGIAMGLSGTDVAREAADMVLLDDNFASIVAAIEEGRA
;
A
#
# COMPACT_ATOMS: atom_id res chain seq x y z
N MET A 1 -25.23 8.14 25.86
CA MET A 1 -24.45 7.37 26.85
C MET A 1 -22.98 7.62 26.57
N LYS A 2 -22.18 8.06 27.55
CA LYS A 2 -20.75 8.33 27.37
C LYS A 2 -19.97 7.01 27.54
N ILE A 3 -19.79 6.25 26.45
CA ILE A 3 -19.16 4.91 26.52
C ILE A 3 -17.72 4.94 27.05
N HIS A 4 -17.03 6.07 26.92
CA HIS A 4 -15.67 6.29 27.44
C HIS A 4 -15.61 6.40 28.97
N HIS A 5 -16.74 6.65 29.65
CA HIS A 5 -16.81 6.70 31.13
C HIS A 5 -16.93 5.30 31.74
N LEU A 6 -17.30 4.31 30.94
CA LEU A 6 -17.58 2.96 31.39
C LEU A 6 -16.29 2.13 31.53
N THR A 7 -16.34 1.17 32.45
CA THR A 7 -15.39 0.05 32.46
C THR A 7 -15.53 -0.80 31.21
N VAL A 8 -14.51 -1.62 30.93
CA VAL A 8 -14.49 -2.50 29.75
C VAL A 8 -15.70 -3.45 29.74
N GLU A 9 -16.02 -4.05 30.89
CA GLU A 9 -17.15 -4.96 31.05
C GLU A 9 -18.50 -4.26 30.80
N GLU A 10 -18.69 -3.07 31.38
CA GLU A 10 -19.90 -2.26 31.18
C GLU A 10 -20.05 -1.79 29.73
N ALA A 11 -18.95 -1.44 29.06
CA ALA A 11 -18.95 -1.06 27.65
C ALA A 11 -19.41 -2.22 26.76
N LEU A 12 -18.86 -3.43 26.97
CA LEU A 12 -19.28 -4.64 26.26
C LEU A 12 -20.76 -4.96 26.50
N ILE A 13 -21.22 -4.88 27.75
CA ILE A 13 -22.63 -5.09 28.11
C ILE A 13 -23.54 -4.06 27.43
N SER A 14 -23.13 -2.78 27.41
CA SER A 14 -23.92 -1.70 26.80
C SER A 14 -24.16 -1.91 25.30
N LEU A 15 -23.18 -2.50 24.61
CA LEU A 15 -23.25 -2.85 23.20
C LEU A 15 -23.78 -4.25 22.94
N LYS A 16 -24.19 -4.98 23.99
CA LYS A 16 -24.61 -6.40 23.92
C LYS A 16 -23.59 -7.24 23.15
N SER A 17 -22.32 -7.10 23.51
CA SER A 17 -21.18 -7.85 22.97
C SER A 17 -20.44 -8.57 24.10
N GLY A 18 -19.55 -9.52 23.76
CA GLY A 18 -18.76 -10.30 24.70
C GLY A 18 -17.27 -10.28 24.35
N ALA A 19 -16.41 -10.74 25.26
CA ALA A 19 -14.96 -10.76 25.05
C ALA A 19 -14.51 -11.63 23.85
N GLU A 20 -15.35 -12.59 23.44
CA GLU A 20 -15.18 -13.45 22.26
C GLU A 20 -15.78 -12.86 20.97
N GLY A 21 -16.31 -11.64 21.03
CA GLY A 21 -16.93 -10.95 19.90
C GLY A 21 -18.42 -11.28 19.70
N LEU A 22 -18.98 -10.80 18.59
CA LEU A 22 -20.36 -11.09 18.19
C LEU A 22 -20.47 -12.44 17.48
N SER A 23 -21.67 -13.03 17.49
CA SER A 23 -21.96 -14.19 16.65
C SER A 23 -22.31 -13.77 15.22
N ALA A 24 -21.97 -14.59 14.23
CA ALA A 24 -22.25 -14.30 12.83
C ALA A 24 -23.74 -13.95 12.53
N PRO A 25 -24.75 -14.62 13.14
CA PRO A 25 -26.16 -14.26 12.94
C PRO A 25 -26.51 -12.88 13.52
N GLU A 26 -25.94 -12.51 14.66
CA GLU A 26 -26.19 -11.23 15.31
C GLU A 26 -25.54 -10.09 14.53
N ALA A 27 -24.32 -10.29 14.03
CA ALA A 27 -23.64 -9.34 13.16
C ALA A 27 -24.46 -9.08 11.87
N ALA A 28 -24.98 -10.14 11.23
CA ALA A 28 -25.82 -10.01 10.04
C ALA A 28 -27.16 -9.28 10.31
N ARG A 29 -27.74 -9.47 11.51
CA ARG A 29 -28.94 -8.75 11.95
C ARG A 29 -28.66 -7.26 12.11
N ARG A 30 -27.58 -6.90 12.81
CA ARG A 30 -27.17 -5.50 13.01
C ARG A 30 -26.78 -4.82 11.71
N HIS A 31 -26.18 -5.53 10.76
CA HIS A 31 -25.82 -4.96 9.47
C HIS A 31 -27.07 -4.50 8.69
N LYS A 32 -28.19 -5.22 8.82
CA LYS A 32 -29.48 -4.78 8.23
C LYS A 32 -30.09 -3.57 8.95
N GLU A 33 -29.80 -3.39 10.24
CA GLU A 33 -30.35 -2.33 11.07
C GLU A 33 -29.56 -1.02 10.95
N PHE A 34 -28.23 -1.10 11.07
CA PHE A 34 -27.33 0.05 11.05
C PHE A 34 -26.84 0.42 9.65
N GLY A 35 -26.98 -0.49 8.68
CA GLY A 35 -26.43 -0.34 7.34
C GLY A 35 -24.91 -0.55 7.28
N PRO A 36 -24.31 -0.38 6.09
CA PRO A 36 -22.88 -0.59 5.90
C PRO A 36 -22.05 0.50 6.57
N ASN A 37 -20.88 0.14 7.10
CA ASN A 37 -19.90 1.09 7.62
C ASN A 37 -19.20 1.83 6.47
N ARG A 38 -19.87 2.84 5.90
CA ARG A 38 -19.34 3.72 4.84
C ARG A 38 -19.83 5.15 5.04
N VAL A 39 -19.01 6.12 4.66
CA VAL A 39 -19.44 7.51 4.55
C VAL A 39 -20.35 7.64 3.33
N GLU A 40 -21.61 8.00 3.54
CA GLU A 40 -22.54 8.25 2.43
C GLU A 40 -22.07 9.45 1.61
N ARG A 41 -21.96 9.27 0.30
CA ARG A 41 -21.71 10.38 -0.64
C ARG A 41 -22.98 11.20 -0.81
N ILE A 42 -22.84 12.51 -0.96
CA ILE A 42 -23.97 13.40 -1.33
C ILE A 42 -24.74 12.77 -2.49
N LYS A 43 -26.07 12.70 -2.35
CA LYS A 43 -26.98 12.10 -3.34
C LYS A 43 -26.66 12.64 -4.73
N LYS A 44 -26.30 11.73 -5.65
CA LYS A 44 -26.09 12.05 -7.06
C LYS A 44 -27.33 12.73 -7.63
N GLU A 45 -27.14 13.68 -8.55
CA GLU A 45 -28.24 14.29 -9.27
C GLU A 45 -29.08 13.22 -9.99
N PRO A 46 -30.42 13.31 -9.94
CA PRO A 46 -31.27 12.33 -10.61
C PRO A 46 -31.01 12.32 -12.12
N LEU A 47 -30.97 11.13 -12.71
CA LEU A 47 -30.60 10.92 -14.13
C LEU A 47 -31.41 11.79 -15.10
N ALA A 48 -32.70 11.99 -14.83
CA ALA A 48 -33.56 12.84 -15.65
C ALA A 48 -33.10 14.31 -15.64
N LEU A 49 -32.69 14.83 -14.49
CA LEU A 49 -32.26 16.22 -14.36
C LEU A 49 -30.90 16.43 -15.04
N ARG A 50 -30.01 15.43 -14.98
CA ARG A 50 -28.76 15.43 -15.76
C ARG A 50 -29.00 15.36 -17.25
N PHE A 51 -29.91 14.50 -17.70
CA PHE A 51 -30.31 14.47 -19.11
C PHE A 51 -30.82 15.83 -19.58
N LEU A 52 -31.63 16.53 -18.78
CA LEU A 52 -32.09 17.88 -19.12
C LEU A 52 -30.95 18.91 -19.18
N LYS A 53 -29.90 18.78 -18.35
CA LYS A 53 -28.75 19.69 -18.37
C LYS A 53 -27.93 19.61 -19.66
N GLU A 54 -27.92 18.45 -20.33
CA GLU A 54 -27.30 18.31 -21.65
C GLU A 54 -27.96 19.21 -22.72
N PHE A 55 -29.13 19.78 -22.46
CA PHE A 55 -29.80 20.71 -23.36
C PHE A 55 -29.66 22.19 -22.95
N THR A 56 -28.97 22.48 -21.85
CA THR A 56 -28.87 23.84 -21.27
C THR A 56 -27.44 24.38 -21.15
N HIS A 57 -26.44 23.63 -21.61
CA HIS A 57 -25.07 24.12 -21.70
C HIS A 57 -24.94 25.23 -22.76
N PHE A 58 -23.86 26.02 -22.68
CA PHE A 58 -23.68 27.25 -23.48
C PHE A 58 -23.92 27.07 -24.99
N PHE A 59 -23.40 26.00 -25.59
CA PHE A 59 -23.58 25.72 -27.02
C PHE A 59 -24.98 25.25 -27.38
N ALA A 60 -25.61 24.37 -26.57
CA ALA A 60 -27.03 24.06 -26.72
C ALA A 60 -27.90 25.33 -26.64
N LEU A 61 -27.61 26.27 -25.72
CA LEU A 61 -28.33 27.55 -25.65
C LEU A 61 -28.15 28.41 -26.91
N ILE A 62 -26.96 28.41 -27.50
CA ILE A 62 -26.69 29.07 -28.78
C ILE A 62 -27.50 28.43 -29.92
N LEU A 63 -27.59 27.10 -29.96
CA LEU A 63 -28.42 26.39 -30.95
C LEU A 63 -29.92 26.61 -30.71
N TRP A 64 -30.37 26.65 -29.45
CA TRP A 64 -31.74 27.02 -29.11
C TRP A 64 -32.07 28.43 -29.59
N LEU A 65 -31.14 29.38 -29.41
CA LEU A 65 -31.27 30.73 -29.95
C LEU A 65 -31.35 30.70 -31.48
N ALA A 66 -30.50 29.94 -32.17
CA ALA A 66 -30.53 29.81 -33.62
C ALA A 66 -31.85 29.20 -34.14
N ALA A 67 -32.36 28.16 -33.47
CA ALA A 67 -33.65 27.55 -33.79
C ALA A 67 -34.80 28.55 -33.58
N ALA A 68 -34.80 29.28 -32.46
CA ALA A 68 -35.79 30.32 -32.18
C ALA A 68 -35.75 31.43 -33.24
N LEU A 69 -34.56 31.90 -33.60
CA LEU A 69 -34.37 32.91 -34.65
C LEU A 69 -34.86 32.41 -36.02
N ALA A 70 -34.67 31.12 -36.34
CA ALA A 70 -35.16 30.53 -37.58
C ALA A 70 -36.70 30.52 -37.64
N PHE A 71 -37.38 30.19 -36.54
CA PHE A 71 -38.85 30.25 -36.49
C PHE A 71 -39.39 31.68 -36.52
N VAL A 72 -38.72 32.63 -35.85
CA VAL A 72 -39.07 34.05 -35.91
C VAL A 72 -38.87 34.59 -37.33
N ALA A 73 -37.79 34.21 -38.01
CA ALA A 73 -37.54 34.61 -39.39
C ALA A 73 -38.62 34.10 -40.35
N GLU A 74 -39.10 32.87 -40.18
CA GLU A 74 -40.24 32.35 -40.97
C GLU A 74 -41.54 33.12 -40.68
N PHE A 75 -41.76 33.52 -39.42
CA PHE A 75 -42.95 34.29 -39.06
C PHE A 75 -42.94 35.70 -39.67
N VAL A 76 -41.76 36.33 -39.77
CA VAL A 76 -41.58 37.66 -40.36
C VAL A 76 -41.56 37.62 -41.89
N ASP A 77 -41.02 36.56 -42.48
CA ASP A 77 -40.84 36.39 -43.93
C ASP A 77 -41.26 34.99 -44.39
N PRO A 78 -42.57 34.73 -44.54
CA PRO A 78 -43.10 33.39 -44.80
C PRO A 78 -42.68 32.85 -46.17
N GLY A 79 -42.29 31.56 -46.23
CA GLY A 79 -42.05 30.85 -47.49
C GLY A 79 -40.59 30.79 -47.95
N LYS A 80 -39.63 31.25 -47.13
CA LYS A 80 -38.18 31.14 -47.41
C LYS A 80 -37.54 29.85 -46.89
N GLY A 81 -38.31 28.94 -46.29
CA GLY A 81 -37.81 27.65 -45.81
C GLY A 81 -37.04 27.72 -44.49
N MET A 82 -37.16 28.83 -43.75
CA MET A 82 -36.50 29.05 -42.46
C MET A 82 -37.05 28.13 -41.38
N ALA A 83 -38.33 27.75 -41.46
CA ALA A 83 -38.90 26.70 -40.60
C ALA A 83 -38.21 25.34 -40.78
N MET A 84 -37.80 24.97 -42.00
CA MET A 84 -37.07 23.72 -42.23
C MET A 84 -35.71 23.74 -41.53
N LEU A 85 -35.02 24.89 -41.58
CA LEU A 85 -33.77 25.10 -40.87
C LEU A 85 -33.96 25.02 -39.34
N GLY A 86 -35.03 25.60 -38.81
CA GLY A 86 -35.38 25.51 -37.39
C GLY A 86 -35.59 24.06 -36.92
N TRP A 87 -36.36 23.27 -37.68
CA TRP A 87 -36.54 21.84 -37.40
C TRP A 87 -35.23 21.04 -37.52
N ALA A 88 -34.37 21.37 -38.48
CA ALA A 88 -33.05 20.74 -38.61
C ALA A 88 -32.16 21.03 -37.39
N ILE A 89 -32.13 22.28 -36.91
CA ILE A 89 -31.37 22.66 -35.72
C ILE A 89 -31.91 21.96 -34.47
N LEU A 90 -33.24 21.85 -34.29
CA LEU A 90 -33.83 21.07 -33.21
C LEU A 90 -33.41 19.59 -33.27
N GLY A 91 -33.35 19.01 -34.47
CA GLY A 91 -32.82 17.65 -34.67
C GLY A 91 -31.36 17.51 -34.25
N VAL A 92 -30.52 18.49 -34.58
CA VAL A 92 -29.11 18.54 -34.14
C VAL A 92 -29.00 18.64 -32.62
N ILE A 93 -29.79 19.53 -31.98
CA ILE A 93 -29.84 19.65 -30.51
C ILE A 93 -30.21 18.31 -29.87
N LEU A 94 -31.22 17.63 -30.40
CA LEU A 94 -31.68 16.34 -29.88
C LEU A 94 -30.61 15.25 -30.01
N ILE A 95 -30.03 15.10 -31.20
CA ILE A 95 -28.98 14.10 -31.46
C ILE A 95 -27.77 14.37 -30.57
N ASN A 96 -27.34 15.63 -30.50
CA ASN A 96 -26.18 16.02 -29.71
C ASN A 96 -26.42 15.79 -28.21
N GLY A 97 -27.56 16.24 -27.66
CA GLY A 97 -27.89 16.03 -26.25
C GLY A 97 -28.01 14.54 -25.87
N ILE A 98 -28.61 13.71 -26.73
CA ILE A 98 -28.67 12.25 -26.51
C ILE A 98 -27.26 11.65 -26.53
N PHE A 99 -26.43 12.04 -27.50
CA PHE A 99 -25.08 11.52 -27.65
C PHE A 99 -24.18 11.93 -26.47
N SER A 100 -24.21 13.19 -26.07
CA SER A 100 -23.47 13.71 -24.90
C SER A 100 -23.90 13.03 -23.61
N PHE A 101 -25.21 12.88 -23.37
CA PHE A 101 -25.71 12.12 -22.22
C PHE A 101 -25.23 10.67 -22.23
N TRP A 102 -25.29 10.00 -23.38
CA TRP A 102 -24.86 8.60 -23.50
C TRP A 102 -23.36 8.43 -23.25
N GLN A 103 -22.54 9.35 -23.76
CA GLN A 103 -21.09 9.37 -23.50
C GLN A 103 -20.79 9.60 -22.02
N GLU A 104 -21.43 10.60 -21.41
CA GLU A 104 -21.22 10.93 -19.99
C GLU A 104 -21.68 9.78 -19.08
N TYR A 105 -22.86 9.22 -19.35
CA TYR A 105 -23.39 8.07 -18.62
C TYR A 105 -22.45 6.85 -18.69
N ARG A 106 -21.90 6.57 -19.88
CA ARG A 106 -20.97 5.45 -20.08
C ARG A 106 -19.64 5.69 -19.35
N ALA A 107 -19.11 6.92 -19.42
CA ALA A 107 -17.90 7.32 -18.70
C ALA A 107 -18.08 7.16 -17.19
N GLU A 108 -19.20 7.65 -16.64
CA GLU A 108 -19.50 7.52 -15.21
C GLU A 108 -19.70 6.06 -14.77
N LYS A 109 -20.36 5.23 -15.58
CA LYS A 109 -20.53 3.81 -15.27
C LYS A 109 -19.20 3.06 -15.28
N ALA A 110 -18.27 3.44 -16.17
CA ALA A 110 -16.93 2.89 -16.17
C ALA A 110 -16.16 3.31 -14.91
N LEU A 111 -16.33 4.55 -14.47
CA LEU A 111 -15.76 5.07 -13.22
C LEU A 111 -16.31 4.37 -11.96
N SER A 112 -17.63 4.21 -11.85
CA SER A 112 -18.25 3.59 -10.68
C SER A 112 -17.91 2.11 -10.53
N ALA A 113 -17.60 1.42 -11.63
CA ALA A 113 -17.13 0.04 -11.60
C ALA A 113 -15.75 -0.08 -10.91
N LEU A 114 -14.91 0.96 -10.97
CA LEU A 114 -13.59 0.99 -10.34
C LEU A 114 -13.68 1.18 -8.82
N GLU A 115 -14.64 1.98 -8.34
CA GLU A 115 -14.81 2.27 -6.90
C GLU A 115 -15.20 1.04 -6.06
N ASN A 116 -15.74 0.00 -6.69
CA ASN A 116 -16.14 -1.23 -6.01
C ASN A 116 -15.01 -2.27 -5.90
N LEU A 117 -13.80 -1.97 -6.40
CA LEU A 117 -12.68 -2.91 -6.45
C LEU A 117 -11.77 -2.87 -5.21
N LEU A 118 -12.00 -1.97 -4.26
CA LEU A 118 -11.25 -1.88 -3.00
C LEU A 118 -12.06 -2.45 -1.84
N PRO A 119 -11.90 -3.74 -1.48
CA PRO A 119 -12.33 -4.18 -0.17
C PRO A 119 -11.33 -3.66 0.87
N HIS A 120 -11.70 -2.62 1.61
CA HIS A 120 -11.06 -2.38 2.91
C HIS A 120 -11.38 -3.59 3.79
N GLN A 121 -10.37 -4.30 4.24
CA GLN A 121 -10.48 -5.50 5.08
C GLN A 121 -10.01 -5.14 6.48
N VAL A 122 -10.65 -5.70 7.49
CA VAL A 122 -10.34 -5.47 8.91
C VAL A 122 -10.31 -6.80 9.64
N MET A 123 -9.44 -6.92 10.65
CA MET A 123 -9.41 -8.10 11.50
C MET A 123 -10.44 -7.93 12.62
N ALA A 124 -11.46 -8.78 12.62
CA ALA A 124 -12.51 -8.79 13.62
C ALA A 124 -12.56 -10.13 14.35
N LEU A 125 -12.87 -10.09 15.64
CA LEU A 125 -13.14 -11.26 16.46
C LEU A 125 -14.65 -11.53 16.42
N ARG A 126 -15.06 -12.66 15.83
CA ARG A 126 -16.44 -13.15 15.79
C ARG A 126 -16.47 -14.63 16.16
N ASP A 127 -17.44 -15.04 16.97
CA ASP A 127 -17.57 -16.43 17.48
C ASP A 127 -16.25 -17.00 18.07
N GLY A 128 -15.46 -16.16 18.77
CA GLY A 128 -14.18 -16.53 19.37
C GLY A 128 -13.01 -16.73 18.39
N LYS A 129 -13.22 -16.46 17.09
CA LYS A 129 -12.21 -16.61 16.03
C LYS A 129 -11.87 -15.27 15.41
N VAL A 130 -10.59 -15.08 15.10
CA VAL A 130 -10.13 -13.91 14.36
C VAL A 130 -10.35 -14.16 12.88
N GLU A 131 -11.19 -13.35 12.27
CA GLU A 131 -11.54 -13.42 10.85
C GLU A 131 -11.30 -12.07 10.18
N GLN A 132 -10.84 -12.12 8.94
CA GLN A 132 -10.68 -10.94 8.11
C GLN A 132 -12.00 -10.66 7.38
N ILE A 133 -12.64 -9.54 7.67
CA ILE A 133 -13.95 -9.16 7.11
C ILE A 133 -13.86 -7.81 6.39
N PRO A 134 -14.71 -7.53 5.40
CA PRO A 134 -14.78 -6.21 4.80
C PRO A 134 -15.18 -5.16 5.85
N SER A 135 -14.47 -4.04 5.94
CA SER A 135 -14.78 -2.90 6.82
C SER A 135 -16.24 -2.47 6.69
N ALA A 136 -16.81 -2.54 5.48
CA ALA A 136 -18.20 -2.19 5.21
C ALA A 136 -19.22 -3.06 5.96
N GLU A 137 -18.84 -4.27 6.35
CA GLU A 137 -19.67 -5.22 7.11
C GLU A 137 -19.52 -5.05 8.63
N LEU A 138 -18.72 -4.08 9.09
CA LEU A 138 -18.60 -3.77 10.51
C LEU A 138 -19.90 -3.20 11.06
N VAL A 139 -20.23 -3.66 12.26
CA VAL A 139 -21.42 -3.22 12.99
C VAL A 139 -21.06 -2.83 14.42
N PRO A 140 -21.85 -1.96 15.06
CA PRO A 140 -21.69 -1.69 16.48
C PRO A 140 -21.73 -3.00 17.30
N GLY A 141 -20.73 -3.20 18.14
CA GLY A 141 -20.51 -4.39 18.97
C GLY A 141 -19.43 -5.34 18.45
N ASP A 142 -18.98 -5.24 17.20
CA ASP A 142 -17.83 -6.02 16.72
C ASP A 142 -16.56 -5.67 17.54
N ILE A 143 -15.69 -6.66 17.75
CA ILE A 143 -14.38 -6.44 18.36
C ILE A 143 -13.33 -6.47 17.24
N LEU A 144 -12.57 -5.38 17.13
CA LEU A 144 -11.45 -5.25 16.21
C LEU A 144 -10.15 -5.64 16.90
N ILE A 145 -9.25 -6.23 16.11
CA ILE A 145 -7.84 -6.42 16.47
C ILE A 145 -7.05 -5.47 15.58
N LEU A 146 -6.33 -4.54 16.21
CA LEU A 146 -5.61 -3.47 15.54
C LEU A 146 -4.13 -3.53 15.90
N GLN A 147 -3.28 -3.30 14.92
CA GLN A 147 -1.84 -3.26 15.05
C GLN A 147 -1.27 -1.95 14.49
N ALA A 148 0.00 -1.69 14.78
CA ALA A 148 0.71 -0.52 14.27
C ALA A 148 0.67 -0.51 12.74
N GLY A 149 0.08 0.53 12.17
CA GLY A 149 -0.16 0.67 10.74
C GLY A 149 -1.63 0.73 10.35
N ASP A 150 -2.52 0.12 11.15
CA ASP A 150 -3.92 0.00 10.79
C ASP A 150 -4.66 1.34 10.88
N ASP A 151 -5.56 1.59 9.93
CA ASP A 151 -6.54 2.65 10.08
C ASP A 151 -7.67 2.14 10.96
N ILE A 152 -8.19 3.05 11.78
CA ILE A 152 -9.34 2.78 12.63
C ILE A 152 -10.58 2.91 11.73
N PRO A 153 -11.30 1.80 11.44
CA PRO A 153 -12.35 1.78 10.42
C PRO A 153 -13.70 2.32 10.93
N ALA A 154 -13.85 2.46 12.24
CA ALA A 154 -15.08 2.83 12.93
C ALA A 154 -14.72 3.45 14.29
N ASP A 155 -15.64 4.18 14.93
CA ASP A 155 -15.36 4.69 16.27
C ASP A 155 -15.44 3.54 17.28
N CYS A 156 -14.36 3.32 18.03
CA CYS A 156 -14.19 2.18 18.91
C CYS A 156 -13.80 2.59 20.33
N ARG A 157 -14.21 1.77 21.29
CA ARG A 157 -13.78 1.84 22.70
C ARG A 157 -12.71 0.78 22.91
N LEU A 158 -11.53 1.17 23.40
CA LEU A 158 -10.44 0.24 23.71
C LEU A 158 -10.88 -0.78 24.77
N VAL A 159 -10.47 -2.03 24.58
CA VAL A 159 -10.69 -3.16 25.50
C VAL A 159 -9.34 -3.59 26.06
N GLU A 160 -8.33 -3.71 25.20
CA GLU A 160 -6.94 -3.98 25.55
C GLU A 160 -6.03 -3.03 24.74
N ALA A 161 -4.94 -2.58 25.36
CA ALA A 161 -4.00 -1.64 24.73
C ALA A 161 -2.57 -1.90 25.22
N PHE A 162 -1.67 -2.24 24.30
CA PHE A 162 -0.25 -2.46 24.56
C PHE A 162 0.58 -1.44 23.76
N GLY A 163 1.13 -0.43 24.42
CA GLY A 163 1.97 0.59 23.78
C GLY A 163 1.25 1.43 22.71
N VAL A 164 -0.09 1.51 22.78
CA VAL A 164 -0.94 2.11 21.75
C VAL A 164 -0.71 3.61 21.66
N ARG A 165 -0.36 4.08 20.45
CA ARG A 165 -0.32 5.49 20.09
C ARG A 165 -1.12 5.71 18.81
N VAL A 166 -1.96 6.73 18.79
CA VAL A 166 -2.85 7.03 17.66
C VAL A 166 -2.55 8.43 17.14
N ASN A 167 -2.52 8.56 15.81
CA ASN A 167 -2.45 9.86 15.15
C ASN A 167 -3.86 10.35 14.80
N ASN A 168 -4.31 11.38 15.50
CA ASN A 168 -5.64 11.96 15.28
C ASN A 168 -5.63 13.13 14.27
N ALA A 169 -4.54 13.34 13.52
CA ALA A 169 -4.39 14.49 12.63
C ALA A 169 -5.58 14.69 11.69
N THR A 170 -6.19 13.62 11.19
CA THR A 170 -7.36 13.66 10.30
C THR A 170 -8.57 14.37 10.92
N ILE A 171 -8.71 14.31 12.25
CA ILE A 171 -9.86 14.85 12.99
C ILE A 171 -9.48 16.14 13.74
N THR A 172 -8.34 16.15 14.42
CA THR A 172 -7.94 17.26 15.29
C THR A 172 -6.93 18.22 14.64
N GLY A 173 -6.34 17.85 13.50
CA GLY A 173 -5.25 18.61 12.87
C GLY A 173 -3.90 18.50 13.58
N GLU A 174 -3.83 17.82 14.73
CA GLU A 174 -2.60 17.65 15.51
C GLU A 174 -1.83 16.40 15.05
N SER A 175 -0.64 16.59 14.51
CA SER A 175 0.17 15.49 13.92
C SER A 175 0.96 14.67 14.94
N LEU A 176 0.97 15.05 16.22
CA LEU A 176 1.72 14.33 17.25
C LEU A 176 0.91 13.12 17.78
N PRO A 177 1.44 11.89 17.67
CA PRO A 177 0.73 10.69 18.14
C PRO A 177 0.48 10.72 19.65
N LYS A 178 -0.77 10.51 20.05
CA LYS A 178 -1.20 10.50 21.46
C LYS A 178 -1.30 9.08 21.99
N ALA A 179 -0.80 8.85 23.21
CA ALA A 179 -0.91 7.55 23.88
C ALA A 179 -2.36 7.28 24.31
N ARG A 180 -2.77 6.03 24.18
CA ARG A 180 -4.12 5.56 24.53
C ARG A 180 -4.05 4.37 25.50
N ASN A 181 -5.08 4.20 26.32
CA ASN A 181 -5.21 3.09 27.28
C ASN A 181 -6.66 2.59 27.38
N ALA A 182 -6.89 1.42 27.98
CA ALA A 182 -8.24 0.83 28.07
C ALA A 182 -9.05 1.30 29.29
N GLU A 183 -8.45 2.01 30.23
CA GLU A 183 -9.09 2.45 31.48
C GLU A 183 -10.27 3.41 31.24
N PRO A 184 -11.27 3.46 32.14
CA PRO A 184 -12.29 4.50 32.12
C PRO A 184 -11.68 5.90 32.12
N CYS A 185 -12.27 6.80 31.36
CA CYS A 185 -11.74 8.15 31.17
C CYS A 185 -12.83 9.15 31.52
N GLU A 186 -12.59 10.05 32.49
CA GLU A 186 -13.58 11.04 32.95
C GLU A 186 -13.74 12.25 32.02
N GLU A 187 -12.87 12.38 31.02
CA GLU A 187 -12.94 13.46 30.01
C GLU A 187 -14.34 13.58 29.41
N GLU A 188 -14.83 14.81 29.25
CA GLU A 188 -16.18 15.03 28.71
C GLU A 188 -16.24 14.93 27.20
N ASP A 189 -15.16 15.32 26.53
CA ASP A 189 -15.02 15.32 25.09
C ASP A 189 -14.50 13.97 24.61
N LEU A 190 -15.30 13.33 23.76
CA LEU A 190 -14.98 12.04 23.14
C LEU A 190 -13.71 12.10 22.29
N LEU A 191 -13.36 13.27 21.72
CA LEU A 191 -12.16 13.47 20.92
C LEU A 191 -10.87 13.40 21.76
N LEU A 192 -10.97 13.81 23.03
CA LEU A 192 -9.85 13.85 23.98
C LEU A 192 -9.74 12.56 24.80
N ALA A 193 -10.81 11.77 24.88
CA ALA A 193 -10.86 10.53 25.65
C ALA A 193 -9.71 9.58 25.29
N ARG A 194 -8.96 9.12 26.29
CA ARG A 194 -7.75 8.27 26.13
C ARG A 194 -8.06 6.84 25.73
N ASN A 195 -9.31 6.45 25.84
CA ASN A 195 -9.77 5.09 25.65
C ASN A 195 -10.66 4.92 24.40
N VAL A 196 -10.72 5.95 23.56
CA VAL A 196 -11.47 5.96 22.30
C VAL A 196 -10.51 6.02 21.12
N LEU A 197 -10.81 5.22 20.12
CA LEU A 197 -10.24 5.24 18.78
C LEU A 197 -11.30 5.78 17.84
N LEU A 198 -10.93 6.70 16.95
CA LEU A 198 -11.88 7.39 16.07
C LEU A 198 -11.69 6.93 14.63
N ALA A 199 -12.78 6.77 13.90
CA ALA A 199 -12.76 6.40 12.49
C ALA A 199 -11.89 7.38 11.67
N GLY A 200 -11.13 6.88 10.71
CA GLY A 200 -10.25 7.72 9.88
C GLY A 200 -8.99 8.26 10.59
N THR A 201 -8.70 7.78 11.80
CA THR A 201 -7.40 7.97 12.47
C THR A 201 -6.57 6.70 12.35
N SER A 202 -5.26 6.79 12.58
CA SER A 202 -4.35 5.66 12.38
C SER A 202 -3.58 5.27 13.64
N LEU A 203 -3.40 3.97 13.84
CA LEU A 203 -2.61 3.44 14.95
C LEU A 203 -1.13 3.45 14.57
N VAL A 204 -0.35 4.33 15.20
CA VAL A 204 1.06 4.56 14.85
C VAL A 204 1.98 3.50 15.46
N SER A 205 1.67 3.05 16.67
CA SER A 205 2.46 2.04 17.38
C SER A 205 1.59 1.28 18.37
N GLY A 206 1.98 0.04 18.66
CA GLY A 206 1.32 -0.82 19.66
C GLY A 206 0.28 -1.76 19.06
N GLU A 207 -0.37 -2.51 19.94
CA GLU A 207 -1.44 -3.46 19.61
C GLU A 207 -2.67 -3.15 20.46
N ALA A 208 -3.85 -3.24 19.86
CA ALA A 208 -5.11 -2.91 20.52
C ALA A 208 -6.21 -3.91 20.18
N ARG A 209 -7.07 -4.17 21.16
CA ARG A 209 -8.41 -4.71 20.91
C ARG A 209 -9.42 -3.65 21.26
N ALA A 210 -10.41 -3.44 20.41
CA ALA A 210 -11.39 -2.37 20.60
C ALA A 210 -12.79 -2.81 20.15
N VAL A 211 -13.82 -2.43 20.90
CA VAL A 211 -15.21 -2.69 20.54
C VAL A 211 -15.80 -1.50 19.77
N VAL A 212 -16.39 -1.77 18.61
CA VAL A 212 -17.02 -0.76 17.75
C VAL A 212 -18.29 -0.24 18.41
N PHE A 213 -18.45 1.08 18.54
CA PHE A 213 -19.69 1.67 19.06
C PHE A 213 -20.42 2.56 18.05
N ALA A 214 -19.74 3.07 17.01
CA ALA A 214 -20.38 3.79 15.92
C ALA A 214 -19.74 3.46 14.57
N THR A 215 -20.55 3.38 13.52
CA THR A 215 -20.15 3.05 12.15
C THR A 215 -20.70 4.06 11.14
N GLY A 216 -20.04 4.19 10.00
CA GLY A 216 -20.47 5.00 8.86
C GLY A 216 -20.67 6.47 9.23
N MET A 217 -21.81 7.03 8.82
CA MET A 217 -22.17 8.44 9.09
C MET A 217 -22.37 8.76 10.57
N ASN A 218 -22.47 7.76 11.45
CA ASN A 218 -22.63 7.97 12.89
C ASN A 218 -21.30 8.20 13.61
N THR A 219 -20.16 7.94 12.94
CA THR A 219 -18.82 8.21 13.48
C THR A 219 -18.53 9.72 13.53
N GLU A 220 -17.60 10.15 14.38
CA GLU A 220 -17.14 11.55 14.40
C GLU A 220 -16.55 11.97 13.04
N PHE A 221 -15.79 11.07 12.41
CA PHE A 221 -15.28 11.31 11.07
C PHE A 221 -16.39 11.40 10.02
N GLY A 222 -17.41 10.54 10.06
CA GLY A 222 -18.56 10.60 9.16
C GLY A 222 -19.30 11.95 9.24
N LYS A 223 -19.43 12.50 10.46
CA LYS A 223 -20.03 13.83 10.68
C LYS A 223 -19.19 14.95 10.06
N ILE A 224 -17.86 14.88 10.16
CA ILE A 224 -16.92 15.87 9.58
C ILE A 224 -16.84 15.72 8.06
N ALA A 225 -16.80 14.50 7.54
CA ALA A 225 -16.71 14.21 6.12
C ALA A 225 -17.91 14.79 5.35
N HIS A 226 -19.12 14.75 5.91
CA HIS A 226 -20.31 15.38 5.34
C HIS A 226 -20.12 16.89 5.10
N LEU A 227 -19.37 17.59 5.96
CA LEU A 227 -19.12 19.03 5.84
C LEU A 227 -18.04 19.36 4.80
N THR A 228 -17.13 18.44 4.52
CA THR A 228 -15.90 18.68 3.72
C THR A 228 -16.05 18.26 2.25
N GLN A 229 -17.06 17.45 1.89
CA GLN A 229 -17.36 17.01 0.51
C GLN A 229 -17.68 18.16 -0.49
N THR A 230 -17.56 19.43 -0.10
CA THR A 230 -17.79 20.62 -0.94
C THR A 230 -16.49 21.29 -1.44
N ALA A 231 -15.31 20.84 -1.00
CA ALA A 231 -14.04 21.36 -1.50
C ALA A 231 -13.79 20.91 -2.96
N ARG A 232 -13.58 21.86 -3.87
CA ARG A 232 -13.30 21.57 -5.30
C ARG A 232 -11.82 21.18 -5.47
N GLU A 233 -11.58 20.02 -6.09
CA GLU A 233 -10.25 19.58 -6.50
C GLU A 233 -9.67 20.48 -7.62
N ALA A 234 -8.34 20.58 -7.66
CA ALA A 234 -7.63 21.33 -8.71
C ALA A 234 -7.62 20.55 -10.04
N PRO A 235 -7.70 21.23 -11.21
CA PRO A 235 -7.74 20.56 -12.50
C PRO A 235 -6.40 19.91 -12.88
N SER A 236 -6.48 18.74 -13.52
CA SER A 236 -5.33 17.95 -13.98
C SER A 236 -4.54 18.62 -15.12
N PRO A 237 -3.29 18.21 -15.42
CA PRO A 237 -2.52 18.75 -16.54
C PRO A 237 -3.25 18.59 -17.89
N LEU A 238 -3.77 17.41 -18.23
CA LEU A 238 -4.57 17.19 -19.44
C LEU A 238 -5.83 18.07 -19.47
N GLN A 239 -6.53 18.25 -18.34
CA GLN A 239 -7.69 19.14 -18.29
C GLN A 239 -7.31 20.60 -18.59
N ARG A 240 -6.14 21.06 -18.13
CA ARG A 240 -5.64 22.41 -18.45
C ARG A 240 -5.29 22.55 -19.93
N GLU A 241 -4.66 21.53 -20.52
CA GLU A 241 -4.35 21.51 -21.94
C GLU A 241 -5.61 21.42 -22.81
N ILE A 242 -6.57 20.56 -22.47
CA ILE A 242 -7.89 20.51 -23.12
C ILE A 242 -8.57 21.87 -23.01
N ALA A 243 -8.58 22.51 -21.84
CA ALA A 243 -9.18 23.84 -21.70
C ALA A 243 -8.45 24.92 -22.52
N ARG A 244 -7.14 24.78 -22.76
CA ARG A 244 -6.38 25.67 -23.66
C ARG A 244 -6.77 25.41 -25.12
N VAL A 245 -6.81 24.15 -25.55
CA VAL A 245 -7.21 23.75 -26.90
C VAL A 245 -8.66 24.17 -27.19
N SER A 246 -9.60 23.88 -26.28
CA SER A 246 -11.00 24.27 -26.42
C SER A 246 -11.18 25.79 -26.55
N ARG A 247 -10.41 26.59 -25.81
CA ARG A 247 -10.43 28.06 -25.95
C ARG A 247 -9.87 28.52 -27.30
N LEU A 248 -8.79 27.91 -27.77
CA LEU A 248 -8.20 28.21 -29.07
C LEU A 248 -9.17 27.88 -30.21
N VAL A 249 -9.78 26.68 -30.16
CA VAL A 249 -10.75 26.24 -31.16
C VAL A 249 -12.01 27.11 -31.12
N ALA A 250 -12.53 27.46 -29.94
CA ALA A 250 -13.68 28.35 -29.81
C ALA A 250 -13.39 29.75 -30.36
N ALA A 251 -12.18 30.28 -30.16
CA ALA A 251 -11.76 31.57 -30.72
C ALA A 251 -11.68 31.52 -32.26
N LEU A 252 -11.07 30.48 -32.82
CA LEU A 252 -10.98 30.25 -34.28
C LEU A 252 -12.37 30.06 -34.91
N ALA A 253 -13.24 29.27 -34.29
CA ALA A 253 -14.60 29.04 -34.74
C ALA A 253 -15.42 30.34 -34.74
N SER A 254 -15.26 31.15 -33.69
CA SER A 254 -15.93 32.46 -33.56
C SER A 254 -15.44 33.46 -34.62
N LEU A 255 -14.13 33.48 -34.89
CA LEU A 255 -13.54 34.30 -35.96
C LEU A 255 -14.09 33.89 -37.33
N LEU A 256 -14.14 32.57 -37.60
CA LEU A 256 -14.67 32.04 -38.86
C LEU A 256 -16.15 32.38 -39.02
N GLY A 257 -16.96 32.18 -37.97
CA GLY A 257 -18.37 32.56 -37.95
C GLY A 257 -18.56 34.05 -38.26
N ALA A 258 -17.76 34.93 -37.66
CA ALA A 258 -17.82 36.37 -37.93
C ALA A 258 -17.43 36.71 -39.38
N ILE A 259 -16.39 36.08 -39.94
CA ILE A 259 -15.97 36.28 -41.33
C ILE A 259 -17.09 35.86 -42.29
N PHE A 260 -17.67 34.67 -42.10
CA PHE A 260 -18.76 34.17 -42.95
C PHE A 260 -20.04 34.99 -42.81
N PHE A 261 -20.33 35.51 -41.61
CA PHE A 261 -21.41 36.47 -41.41
C PHE A 261 -21.23 37.73 -42.28
N LEU A 262 -20.03 38.33 -42.23
CA LEU A 262 -19.71 39.54 -43.01
C LEU A 262 -19.76 39.28 -44.52
N ILE A 263 -19.25 38.13 -44.98
CA ILE A 263 -19.33 37.72 -46.39
C ILE A 263 -20.79 37.52 -46.80
N GLY A 264 -21.60 36.86 -45.97
CA GLY A 264 -23.02 36.65 -46.24
C GLY A 264 -23.76 37.98 -46.42
N GLN A 265 -23.48 38.95 -45.55
CA GLN A 265 -24.01 40.31 -45.70
C GLN A 265 -23.51 41.00 -46.98
N ALA A 266 -22.24 40.84 -47.34
CA ALA A 266 -21.67 41.43 -48.55
C ALA A 266 -22.26 40.84 -49.86
N ILE A 267 -22.65 39.56 -49.86
CA ILE A 267 -23.28 38.87 -51.00
C ILE A 267 -24.79 39.17 -51.09
N GLY A 268 -25.38 39.79 -50.07
CA GLY A 268 -26.79 40.17 -50.03
C GLY A 268 -27.71 39.10 -49.44
N LEU A 269 -27.18 38.14 -48.67
CA LEU A 269 -28.02 37.21 -47.91
C LEU A 269 -28.78 37.96 -46.80
N PRO A 270 -30.04 37.57 -46.52
CA PRO A 270 -30.79 38.11 -45.39
C PRO A 270 -30.00 38.02 -44.07
N PHE A 271 -30.17 39.02 -43.22
CA PHE A 271 -29.51 39.10 -41.91
C PHE A 271 -29.70 37.81 -41.10
N TRP A 272 -30.92 37.29 -41.05
CA TRP A 272 -31.26 36.07 -40.30
C TRP A 272 -30.56 34.84 -40.86
N GLU A 273 -30.48 34.69 -42.18
CA GLU A 273 -29.76 33.58 -42.83
C GLU A 273 -28.26 33.65 -42.52
N SER A 274 -27.66 34.84 -42.64
CA SER A 274 -26.24 35.05 -42.34
C SER A 274 -25.92 34.75 -40.88
N LEU A 275 -26.78 35.16 -39.95
CA LEU A 275 -26.60 34.94 -38.51
C LEU A 275 -26.74 33.46 -38.12
N ILE A 276 -27.76 32.77 -38.64
CA ILE A 276 -27.97 31.34 -38.37
C ILE A 276 -26.83 30.52 -38.99
N PHE A 277 -26.35 30.88 -40.18
CA PHE A 277 -25.20 30.23 -40.81
C PHE A 277 -23.91 30.42 -40.00
N ALA A 278 -23.66 31.63 -39.50
CA ALA A 278 -22.52 31.91 -38.63
C ALA A 278 -22.56 31.10 -37.32
N ILE A 279 -23.73 31.01 -36.68
CA ILE A 279 -23.92 30.18 -35.49
C ILE A 279 -23.69 28.69 -35.81
N GLY A 280 -24.22 28.22 -36.95
CA GLY A 280 -24.02 26.85 -37.42
C GLY A 280 -22.53 26.51 -37.62
N ILE A 281 -21.76 27.42 -38.21
CA ILE A 281 -20.30 27.26 -38.36
C ILE A 281 -19.61 27.19 -37.00
N ILE A 282 -19.97 28.08 -36.07
CA ILE A 282 -19.35 28.11 -34.74
C ILE A 282 -19.55 26.76 -34.04
N VAL A 283 -20.79 26.28 -33.95
CA VAL A 283 -21.11 25.02 -33.27
C VAL A 283 -20.48 23.83 -33.99
N ALA A 284 -20.51 23.79 -35.34
CA ALA A 284 -19.94 22.68 -36.11
C ALA A 284 -18.41 22.51 -35.90
N ASN A 285 -17.71 23.56 -35.49
CA ASN A 285 -16.27 23.53 -35.25
C ASN A 285 -15.89 23.28 -33.77
N VAL A 286 -16.85 23.26 -32.84
CA VAL A 286 -16.56 23.04 -31.42
C VAL A 286 -16.55 21.54 -31.13
N PRO A 287 -15.45 21.00 -30.57
CA PRO A 287 -15.32 19.57 -30.32
C PRO A 287 -15.96 19.19 -28.98
N GLU A 288 -17.29 19.26 -28.91
CA GLU A 288 -18.06 19.00 -27.68
C GLU A 288 -17.83 17.57 -27.13
N GLY A 289 -17.58 16.61 -28.03
CA GLY A 289 -17.27 15.23 -27.67
C GLY A 289 -15.85 14.97 -27.16
N LEU A 290 -14.94 15.97 -27.16
CA LEU A 290 -13.54 15.75 -26.78
C LEU A 290 -13.39 15.33 -25.32
N LEU A 291 -14.03 16.05 -24.39
CA LEU A 291 -13.88 15.82 -22.95
C LEU A 291 -14.47 14.46 -22.50
N PRO A 292 -15.68 14.05 -22.94
CA PRO A 292 -16.19 12.71 -22.64
C PRO A 292 -15.36 11.59 -23.29
N THR A 293 -14.85 11.80 -24.51
CA THR A 293 -14.01 10.80 -25.20
C THR A 293 -12.71 10.54 -24.45
N VAL A 294 -12.04 11.61 -24.00
CA VAL A 294 -10.83 11.50 -23.16
C VAL A 294 -11.15 10.79 -21.84
N THR A 295 -12.25 11.16 -21.19
CA THR A 295 -12.66 10.53 -19.92
C THR A 295 -12.93 9.03 -20.10
N LEU A 296 -13.60 8.65 -21.20
CA LEU A 296 -13.85 7.26 -21.53
C LEU A 296 -12.55 6.50 -21.84
N ALA A 297 -11.62 7.12 -22.58
CA ALA A 297 -10.32 6.53 -22.89
C ALA A 297 -9.50 6.26 -21.62
N LEU A 298 -9.40 7.24 -20.72
CA LEU A 298 -8.75 7.08 -19.42
C LEU A 298 -9.43 6.00 -18.56
N ALA A 299 -10.76 5.98 -18.51
CA ALA A 299 -11.49 4.94 -17.78
C ALA A 299 -11.25 3.53 -18.35
N MET A 300 -11.16 3.39 -19.67
CA MET A 300 -10.80 2.13 -20.32
C MET A 300 -9.34 1.73 -20.02
N ALA A 301 -8.41 2.68 -19.99
CA ALA A 301 -7.03 2.43 -19.58
C ALA A 301 -6.97 1.94 -18.12
N THR A 302 -7.67 2.62 -17.20
CA THR A 302 -7.75 2.18 -15.79
C THR A 302 -8.35 0.77 -15.65
N GLN A 303 -9.35 0.41 -16.46
CA GLN A 303 -9.88 -0.97 -16.46
C GLN A 303 -8.85 -2.01 -16.94
N ARG A 304 -8.00 -1.67 -17.92
CA ARG A 304 -6.91 -2.56 -18.35
C ARG A 304 -5.81 -2.66 -17.30
N MET A 305 -5.47 -1.55 -16.65
CA MET A 305 -4.54 -1.51 -15.50
C MET A 305 -5.04 -2.38 -14.35
N ALA A 306 -6.34 -2.27 -13.98
CA ALA A 306 -6.91 -3.06 -12.90
C ALA A 306 -6.88 -4.57 -13.19
N LYS A 307 -7.06 -4.98 -14.45
CA LYS A 307 -6.88 -6.39 -14.89
C LYS A 307 -5.43 -6.87 -14.78
N ARG A 308 -4.47 -5.95 -14.73
CA ARG A 308 -3.04 -6.20 -14.48
C ARG A 308 -2.65 -5.78 -13.05
N ASN A 309 -3.58 -5.90 -12.10
CA ASN A 309 -3.39 -5.66 -10.67
C ASN A 309 -2.99 -4.23 -10.27
N ALA A 310 -3.11 -3.24 -11.15
CA ALA A 310 -2.84 -1.83 -10.85
C ALA A 310 -4.14 -1.04 -10.79
N LEU A 311 -4.62 -0.73 -9.58
CA LEU A 311 -5.87 -0.01 -9.38
C LEU A 311 -5.63 1.48 -9.17
N VAL A 312 -6.11 2.30 -10.09
CA VAL A 312 -6.02 3.77 -9.99
C VAL A 312 -7.26 4.33 -9.30
N ARG A 313 -7.07 5.23 -8.31
CA ARG A 313 -8.16 5.82 -7.52
C ARG A 313 -8.80 7.03 -8.20
N HIS A 314 -8.03 7.76 -9.01
CA HIS A 314 -8.49 8.97 -9.70
C HIS A 314 -7.99 8.98 -11.14
N LEU A 315 -8.85 9.28 -12.12
CA LEU A 315 -8.47 9.27 -13.54
C LEU A 315 -7.24 10.11 -13.90
N PRO A 316 -7.01 11.30 -13.32
CA PRO A 316 -5.81 12.09 -13.60
C PRO A 316 -4.49 11.34 -13.34
N ALA A 317 -4.48 10.39 -12.41
CA ALA A 317 -3.28 9.65 -12.05
C ALA A 317 -2.79 8.74 -13.19
N VAL A 318 -3.67 8.30 -14.10
CA VAL A 318 -3.29 7.53 -15.31
C VAL A 318 -2.31 8.32 -16.18
N GLU A 319 -2.60 9.61 -16.41
CA GLU A 319 -1.77 10.51 -17.21
C GLU A 319 -0.42 10.75 -16.54
N THR A 320 -0.45 11.10 -15.25
CA THR A 320 0.77 11.39 -14.49
C THR A 320 1.70 10.19 -14.43
N LEU A 321 1.13 8.98 -14.28
CA LEU A 321 1.89 7.74 -14.30
C LEU A 321 2.56 7.48 -15.65
N GLY A 322 1.85 7.69 -16.77
CA GLY A 322 2.44 7.56 -18.11
C GLY A 322 3.61 8.53 -18.36
N SER A 323 3.57 9.69 -17.70
CA SER A 323 4.58 10.76 -17.79
C SER A 323 5.70 10.64 -16.76
N ALA A 324 5.69 9.63 -15.89
CA ALA A 324 6.70 9.44 -14.85
C ALA A 324 8.10 9.27 -15.46
N THR A 325 9.08 9.99 -14.88
CA THR A 325 10.49 9.94 -15.29
C THR A 325 11.37 9.30 -14.22
N VAL A 326 10.94 9.34 -12.94
CA VAL A 326 11.66 8.75 -11.81
C VAL A 326 10.71 7.95 -10.93
N ILE A 327 11.13 6.76 -10.51
CA ILE A 327 10.44 5.94 -9.51
C ILE A 327 11.33 5.86 -8.26
N CYS A 328 10.89 6.45 -7.16
CA CYS A 328 11.45 6.23 -5.83
C CYS A 328 10.72 5.05 -5.18
N THR A 329 11.43 3.98 -4.87
CA THR A 329 10.81 2.74 -4.39
C THR A 329 11.42 2.28 -3.07
N ASP A 330 10.58 1.85 -2.13
CA ASP A 330 11.08 1.13 -0.95
C ASP A 330 11.53 -0.29 -1.34
N LYS A 331 12.39 -0.87 -0.51
CA LYS A 331 12.91 -2.22 -0.68
C LYS A 331 11.91 -3.25 -0.14
N THR A 332 11.57 -3.14 1.14
CA THR A 332 10.70 -4.11 1.84
C THR A 332 9.27 -4.01 1.32
N GLY A 333 8.57 -5.13 1.15
CA GLY A 333 7.19 -5.17 0.64
C GLY A 333 7.06 -4.96 -0.87
N THR A 334 7.91 -4.10 -1.45
CA THR A 334 7.84 -3.71 -2.86
C THR A 334 8.78 -4.54 -3.76
N LEU A 335 10.09 -4.41 -3.57
CA LEU A 335 11.10 -5.11 -4.39
C LEU A 335 11.36 -6.52 -3.88
N THR A 336 11.14 -6.73 -2.59
CA THR A 336 11.27 -8.02 -1.91
C THR A 336 9.90 -8.60 -1.54
N GLN A 337 9.89 -9.88 -1.19
CA GLN A 337 8.65 -10.62 -0.92
C GLN A 337 8.05 -10.33 0.46
N ASN A 338 8.73 -9.52 1.28
CA ASN A 338 8.42 -9.30 2.69
C ASN A 338 8.28 -10.62 3.47
N ARG A 339 9.14 -11.58 3.13
CA ARG A 339 9.14 -12.93 3.69
C ARG A 339 10.58 -13.37 3.88
N MET A 340 11.01 -13.46 5.14
CA MET A 340 12.34 -14.01 5.42
C MET A 340 12.47 -15.45 4.91
N ALA A 341 13.61 -15.75 4.31
CA ALA A 341 14.01 -17.06 3.84
C ALA A 341 15.49 -17.28 4.17
N VAL A 342 15.88 -18.54 4.42
CA VAL A 342 17.30 -18.89 4.53
C VAL A 342 17.88 -18.97 3.12
N LYS A 343 18.94 -18.20 2.86
CA LYS A 343 19.62 -18.16 1.55
C LYS A 343 20.82 -19.09 1.51
N GLU A 344 21.59 -19.11 2.59
CA GLU A 344 22.85 -19.84 2.69
C GLU A 344 23.05 -20.29 4.14
N VAL A 345 23.69 -21.43 4.34
CA VAL A 345 24.14 -21.91 5.65
C VAL A 345 25.65 -22.12 5.63
N PHE A 346 26.30 -21.91 6.77
CA PHE A 346 27.71 -22.23 6.96
C PHE A 346 27.83 -23.44 7.88
N LEU A 347 28.13 -24.59 7.29
CA LEU A 347 28.20 -25.90 7.94
C LEU A 347 29.51 -26.59 7.58
N ALA A 348 30.19 -27.19 8.55
CA ALA A 348 31.49 -27.84 8.37
C ALA A 348 32.49 -27.00 7.54
N GLU A 349 32.56 -25.71 7.84
CA GLU A 349 33.47 -24.76 7.19
C GLU A 349 33.20 -24.52 5.70
N ARG A 350 31.97 -24.81 5.24
CA ARG A 350 31.53 -24.62 3.86
C ARG A 350 30.27 -23.79 3.81
N PHE A 351 30.21 -22.88 2.84
CA PHE A 351 28.97 -22.22 2.45
C PHE A 351 28.15 -23.16 1.59
N ILE A 352 26.90 -23.38 1.98
CA ILE A 352 25.95 -24.25 1.29
C ILE A 352 24.70 -23.42 1.00
N ALA A 353 24.32 -23.29 -0.27
CA ALA A 353 23.10 -22.59 -0.64
C ALA A 353 21.88 -23.37 -0.14
N ALA A 354 20.83 -22.66 0.30
CA ALA A 354 19.63 -23.30 0.80
C ALA A 354 18.93 -24.18 -0.26
N SER A 355 19.06 -23.84 -1.55
CA SER A 355 18.61 -24.68 -2.67
C SER A 355 19.27 -26.06 -2.67
N ASP A 356 20.55 -26.13 -2.31
CA ASP A 356 21.34 -27.35 -2.38
C ASP A 356 21.08 -28.28 -1.18
N LEU A 357 20.45 -27.75 -0.11
CA LEU A 357 20.00 -28.53 1.04
C LEU A 357 18.86 -29.51 0.69
N THR A 358 18.18 -29.31 -0.45
CA THR A 358 17.09 -30.17 -0.90
C THR A 358 17.54 -31.45 -1.63
N LEU A 359 18.85 -31.62 -1.92
CA LEU A 359 19.31 -32.54 -2.96
C LEU A 359 20.11 -33.78 -2.51
N PRO A 360 20.71 -33.86 -1.29
CA PRO A 360 21.19 -35.14 -0.76
C PRO A 360 20.67 -35.46 0.67
N PRO A 361 19.95 -36.59 0.88
CA PRO A 361 19.57 -37.09 2.21
C PRO A 361 20.75 -37.26 3.19
N ALA A 362 21.95 -37.52 2.64
CA ALA A 362 23.17 -37.68 3.42
C ALA A 362 23.59 -36.40 4.16
N LEU A 363 23.39 -35.22 3.55
CA LEU A 363 23.79 -33.95 4.15
C LEU A 363 22.88 -33.57 5.33
N ALA A 364 21.57 -33.86 5.20
CA ALA A 364 20.60 -33.64 6.26
C ALA A 364 20.90 -34.52 7.49
N GLU A 365 21.33 -35.77 7.27
CA GLU A 365 21.72 -36.67 8.37
C GLU A 365 23.05 -36.25 9.01
N ASP A 366 24.05 -35.85 8.22
CA ASP A 366 25.36 -35.38 8.71
C ASP A 366 25.27 -34.12 9.60
N TYR A 367 24.26 -33.27 9.35
CA TYR A 367 23.99 -32.04 10.11
C TYR A 367 22.64 -32.05 10.82
N ARG A 368 22.12 -33.23 11.15
CA ARG A 368 20.79 -33.41 11.74
C ARG A 368 20.53 -32.49 12.94
N ARG A 369 21.52 -32.32 13.82
CA ARG A 369 21.41 -31.44 15.00
C ARG A 369 21.19 -29.97 14.64
N PHE A 370 21.76 -29.48 13.55
CA PHE A 370 21.54 -28.10 13.09
C PHE A 370 20.08 -27.90 12.66
N PHE A 371 19.55 -28.83 11.87
CA PHE A 371 18.15 -28.78 11.43
C PHE A 371 17.18 -29.03 12.58
N GLU A 372 17.47 -29.94 13.50
CA GLU A 372 16.69 -30.12 14.73
C GLU A 372 16.66 -28.84 15.58
N THR A 373 17.79 -28.14 15.71
CA THR A 373 17.86 -26.85 16.41
C THR A 373 16.98 -25.81 15.71
N ALA A 374 17.04 -25.72 14.38
CA ALA A 374 16.19 -24.82 13.60
C ALA A 374 14.70 -25.18 13.70
N LEU A 375 14.36 -26.46 13.84
CA LEU A 375 12.99 -26.98 13.95
C LEU A 375 12.39 -26.81 15.35
N LEU A 376 13.20 -26.90 16.42
CA LEU A 376 12.69 -26.97 17.79
C LEU A 376 12.87 -25.68 18.58
N CYS A 377 13.88 -24.87 18.23
CA CYS A 377 14.16 -23.60 18.91
C CYS A 377 13.29 -22.48 18.35
N HIS A 378 11.99 -22.46 18.64
CA HIS A 378 11.08 -21.39 18.22
C HIS A 378 9.87 -21.22 19.14
N ASN A 379 9.17 -20.08 19.00
CA ASN A 379 7.94 -19.75 19.72
C ASN A 379 6.73 -19.56 18.79
N LEU A 380 6.82 -20.07 17.55
CA LEU A 380 5.73 -20.05 16.56
C LEU A 380 4.45 -20.75 17.02
N GLN A 381 3.31 -20.21 16.60
CA GLN A 381 1.98 -20.79 16.73
C GLN A 381 1.49 -21.32 15.38
N THR A 382 0.59 -22.30 15.39
CA THR A 382 -0.01 -22.85 14.17
C THR A 382 -1.46 -22.41 14.06
N SER A 383 -1.82 -21.76 12.95
CA SER A 383 -3.20 -21.45 12.58
C SER A 383 -3.65 -22.29 11.39
N ALA A 384 -4.93 -22.65 11.36
CA ALA A 384 -5.54 -23.31 10.21
C ALA A 384 -6.33 -22.29 9.40
N GLN A 385 -5.72 -21.71 8.37
CA GLN A 385 -6.43 -20.94 7.34
C GLN A 385 -6.53 -21.77 6.06
N ASN A 386 -7.73 -21.83 5.47
CA ASN A 386 -7.99 -22.51 4.19
C ASN A 386 -7.57 -24.00 4.13
N GLY A 387 -7.53 -24.70 5.28
CA GLY A 387 -7.16 -26.12 5.34
C GLY A 387 -5.64 -26.40 5.27
N ALA A 388 -4.80 -25.36 5.20
CA ALA A 388 -3.34 -25.47 5.32
C ALA A 388 -2.87 -24.97 6.69
N ALA A 389 -1.88 -25.64 7.27
CA ALA A 389 -1.23 -25.20 8.50
C ALA A 389 -0.30 -24.02 8.21
N GLU A 390 -0.63 -22.84 8.72
CA GLU A 390 0.20 -21.65 8.61
C GLU A 390 0.91 -21.36 9.94
N LEU A 391 2.20 -21.08 9.87
CA LEU A 391 3.03 -20.72 11.02
C LEU A 391 2.94 -19.22 11.26
N LEU A 392 2.55 -18.83 12.47
CA LEU A 392 2.46 -17.44 12.93
C LEU A 392 3.55 -17.16 13.96
N GLY A 393 4.24 -16.03 13.82
CA GLY A 393 5.30 -15.59 14.74
C GLY A 393 6.42 -14.84 14.01
N ASP A 394 7.61 -14.81 14.60
CA ASP A 394 8.73 -14.07 14.02
C ASP A 394 9.16 -14.65 12.65
N PRO A 395 9.31 -13.81 11.60
CA PRO A 395 9.61 -14.27 10.25
C PRO A 395 10.91 -15.06 10.10
N MET A 396 11.95 -14.76 10.91
CA MET A 396 13.22 -15.49 10.86
C MET A 396 13.07 -16.89 11.43
N GLU A 397 12.24 -17.06 12.47
CA GLU A 397 11.92 -18.40 12.98
C GLU A 397 11.12 -19.22 11.96
N ILE A 398 10.12 -18.60 11.32
CA ILE A 398 9.35 -19.25 10.25
C ILE A 398 10.27 -19.73 9.14
N ALA A 399 11.25 -18.91 8.74
CA ALA A 399 12.25 -19.25 7.72
C ALA A 399 13.11 -20.46 8.11
N LEU A 400 13.61 -20.48 9.35
CA LEU A 400 14.42 -21.59 9.88
C LEU A 400 13.62 -22.89 9.98
N VAL A 401 12.39 -22.83 10.49
CA VAL A 401 11.50 -23.99 10.61
C VAL A 401 11.15 -24.55 9.23
N ARG A 402 10.81 -23.70 8.27
CA ARG A 402 10.51 -24.14 6.88
C ARG A 402 11.72 -24.81 6.23
N MET A 403 12.92 -24.26 6.39
CA MET A 403 14.15 -24.89 5.92
C MET A 403 14.35 -26.27 6.59
N ALA A 404 14.16 -26.34 7.91
CA ALA A 404 14.34 -27.58 8.65
C ALA A 404 13.31 -28.66 8.27
N GLN A 405 12.05 -28.28 8.03
CA GLN A 405 11.01 -29.20 7.56
C GLN A 405 11.29 -29.75 6.15
N GLN A 406 11.90 -28.93 5.28
CA GLN A 406 12.34 -29.39 3.96
C GLN A 406 13.53 -30.35 4.06
N ALA A 407 14.48 -30.07 4.95
CA ALA A 407 15.67 -30.90 5.15
C ALA A 407 15.37 -32.20 5.93
N LEU A 408 14.43 -32.16 6.89
CA LEU A 408 14.01 -33.29 7.73
C LEU A 408 12.47 -33.47 7.71
N PRO A 409 11.89 -34.03 6.64
CA PRO A 409 10.43 -34.19 6.52
C PRO A 409 9.81 -35.12 7.58
N GLU A 410 10.57 -36.13 8.02
CA GLU A 410 10.15 -37.13 9.02
C GLU A 410 10.74 -36.86 10.42
N ALA A 411 11.09 -35.61 10.72
CA ALA A 411 11.67 -35.24 12.01
C ALA A 411 10.73 -35.59 13.17
N THR A 412 11.28 -36.23 14.21
CA THR A 412 10.55 -36.45 15.46
C THR A 412 10.43 -35.14 16.23
N LEU A 413 9.20 -34.69 16.49
CA LEU A 413 8.95 -33.54 17.35
C LEU A 413 9.08 -33.96 18.82
N TYR A 414 9.95 -33.28 19.56
CA TYR A 414 10.13 -33.50 20.99
C TYR A 414 9.35 -32.46 21.79
N PRO A 415 8.65 -32.86 22.88
CA PRO A 415 7.90 -31.92 23.69
C PRO A 415 8.83 -30.88 24.33
N LYS A 416 8.47 -29.60 24.20
CA LYS A 416 9.13 -28.48 24.88
C LYS A 416 8.80 -28.55 26.37
N VAL A 417 9.84 -28.63 27.19
CA VAL A 417 9.77 -28.73 28.65
C VAL A 417 9.86 -27.34 29.29
N ASP A 418 10.75 -26.51 28.78
CA ASP A 418 11.02 -25.17 29.31
C ASP A 418 11.64 -24.29 28.22
N GLU A 419 11.72 -22.98 28.46
CA GLU A 419 12.39 -22.03 27.57
C GLU A 419 13.04 -20.86 28.29
N ILE A 420 14.07 -20.32 27.66
CA ILE A 420 14.63 -19.01 27.98
C ILE A 420 14.26 -18.11 26.79
N PRO A 421 13.23 -17.26 26.91
CA PRO A 421 12.64 -16.52 25.79
C PRO A 421 13.66 -15.57 25.16
N PHE A 422 13.39 -15.05 23.96
CA PHE A 422 14.30 -14.05 23.38
C PHE A 422 14.35 -12.79 24.24
N ASP A 423 15.56 -12.28 24.46
CA ASP A 423 15.82 -11.05 25.20
C ASP A 423 16.74 -10.14 24.38
N THR A 424 16.44 -8.84 24.33
CA THR A 424 17.16 -7.87 23.46
C THR A 424 18.58 -7.61 23.92
N ASP A 425 18.88 -7.76 25.21
CA ASP A 425 20.24 -7.62 25.74
C ASP A 425 21.05 -8.90 25.48
N ARG A 426 20.43 -10.09 25.65
CA ARG A 426 21.08 -11.39 25.41
C ARG A 426 21.17 -11.78 23.93
N LYS A 427 20.27 -11.26 23.09
CA LYS A 427 20.15 -11.51 21.64
C LYS A 427 20.10 -12.99 21.25
N ARG A 428 19.42 -13.83 22.05
CA ARG A 428 19.30 -15.27 21.81
C ARG A 428 18.04 -15.85 22.45
N LEU A 429 17.55 -16.94 21.88
CA LEU A 429 16.45 -17.78 22.36
C LEU A 429 17.01 -19.17 22.65
N SER A 430 16.59 -19.79 23.75
CA SER A 430 16.91 -21.18 24.06
C SER A 430 15.65 -21.97 24.44
N THR A 431 15.48 -23.18 23.89
CA THR A 431 14.35 -24.07 24.24
C THR A 431 14.88 -25.40 24.73
N LEU A 432 14.24 -25.94 25.77
CA LEU A 432 14.60 -27.21 26.40
C LEU A 432 13.58 -28.27 26.00
N HIS A 433 14.04 -29.40 25.46
CA HIS A 433 13.17 -30.48 25.00
C HIS A 433 13.57 -31.82 25.63
N ARG A 434 12.58 -32.68 25.84
CA ARG A 434 12.81 -34.07 26.29
C ARG A 434 12.96 -34.99 25.09
N THR A 435 14.20 -35.35 24.78
CA THR A 435 14.55 -36.27 23.68
C THR A 435 14.65 -37.71 24.17
N SER A 436 14.77 -38.67 23.24
CA SER A 436 15.02 -40.08 23.57
C SER A 436 16.36 -40.32 24.29
N ALA A 437 17.31 -39.39 24.16
CA ALA A 437 18.62 -39.45 24.79
C ALA A 437 18.71 -38.64 26.11
N GLY A 438 17.60 -38.03 26.56
CA GLY A 438 17.55 -37.16 27.74
C GLY A 438 17.15 -35.72 27.40
N LEU A 439 17.41 -34.78 28.32
CA LEU A 439 17.14 -33.36 28.10
C LEU A 439 18.15 -32.75 27.13
N SER A 440 17.66 -31.96 26.17
CA SER A 440 18.50 -31.26 25.20
C SER A 440 18.06 -29.81 25.09
N LEU A 441 19.04 -28.91 25.19
CA LEU A 441 18.86 -27.49 25.00
C LEU A 441 19.26 -27.12 23.57
N TYR A 442 18.40 -26.37 22.90
CA TYR A 442 18.60 -25.82 21.58
C TYR A 442 18.63 -24.30 21.67
N THR A 443 19.66 -23.67 21.13
CA THR A 443 19.87 -22.23 21.22
C THR A 443 20.09 -21.64 19.83
N LYS A 444 19.46 -20.49 19.58
CA LYS A 444 19.73 -19.65 18.40
C LYS A 444 19.90 -18.20 18.79
N GLY A 445 20.77 -17.47 18.11
CA GLY A 445 21.00 -16.06 18.40
C GLY A 445 22.09 -15.42 17.56
N ALA A 446 22.48 -14.21 17.94
CA ALA A 446 23.58 -13.51 17.30
C ALA A 446 24.91 -14.21 17.58
N LEU A 447 25.80 -14.30 16.58
CA LEU A 447 27.06 -15.05 16.73
C LEU A 447 27.92 -14.48 17.86
N GLU A 448 27.95 -13.17 18.03
CA GLU A 448 28.74 -12.50 19.06
C GLU A 448 28.28 -12.85 20.49
N THR A 449 27.03 -13.26 20.68
CA THR A 449 26.50 -13.66 22.00
C THR A 449 26.51 -15.17 22.21
N VAL A 450 26.40 -15.96 21.14
CA VAL A 450 26.40 -17.43 21.20
C VAL A 450 27.83 -18.00 21.25
N LEU A 451 28.76 -17.47 20.44
CA LEU A 451 30.13 -17.98 20.32
C LEU A 451 30.92 -17.98 21.65
N PRO A 452 30.80 -16.97 22.54
CA PRO A 452 31.47 -17.00 23.85
C PRO A 452 30.99 -18.14 24.76
N LEU A 453 29.74 -18.59 24.57
CA LEU A 453 29.11 -19.64 25.38
C LEU A 453 29.45 -21.05 24.89
N CYS A 454 30.05 -21.19 23.70
CA CYS A 454 30.40 -22.46 23.11
C CYS A 454 31.79 -22.96 23.56
N THR A 455 31.88 -24.24 23.92
CA THR A 455 33.14 -24.94 24.24
C THR A 455 33.55 -25.91 23.13
N HIS A 456 32.59 -26.40 22.35
CA HIS A 456 32.81 -27.37 21.28
C HIS A 456 32.12 -26.93 19.98
N ILE A 457 32.45 -27.61 18.89
CA ILE A 457 31.83 -27.45 17.59
C ILE A 457 31.46 -28.82 17.00
N GLY A 458 30.30 -28.90 16.36
CA GLY A 458 29.84 -30.08 15.64
C GLY A 458 30.22 -29.98 14.16
N ILE A 459 31.12 -30.82 13.68
CA ILE A 459 31.54 -30.88 12.27
C ILE A 459 31.37 -32.32 11.75
N GLY A 460 30.43 -32.54 10.82
CA GLY A 460 30.18 -33.84 10.18
C GLY A 460 29.92 -34.97 11.19
N GLY A 461 29.01 -34.74 12.14
CA GLY A 461 28.69 -35.68 13.22
C GLY A 461 29.75 -35.85 14.31
N LYS A 462 30.92 -35.19 14.22
CA LYS A 462 31.98 -35.24 15.24
C LYS A 462 31.98 -34.00 16.12
N LEU A 463 32.27 -34.21 17.40
CA LEU A 463 32.45 -33.15 18.40
C LEU A 463 33.93 -32.79 18.50
N LEU A 464 34.29 -31.54 18.24
CA LEU A 464 35.66 -31.03 18.33
C LEU A 464 35.72 -29.86 19.33
N PRO A 465 36.85 -29.65 20.04
CA PRO A 465 37.02 -28.48 20.89
C PRO A 465 37.04 -27.20 20.04
N LEU A 466 36.36 -26.15 20.49
CA LEU A 466 36.29 -24.87 19.79
C LEU A 466 37.54 -24.03 20.08
N ASP A 467 38.57 -24.21 19.25
CA ASP A 467 39.83 -23.47 19.34
C ASP A 467 39.75 -22.04 18.77
N ALA A 468 40.85 -21.27 18.91
CA ALA A 468 40.91 -19.89 18.44
C ALA A 468 40.80 -19.77 16.91
N ASN A 469 41.31 -20.75 16.16
CA ASN A 469 41.27 -20.73 14.70
C ASN A 469 39.84 -20.91 14.18
N LEU A 470 39.10 -21.85 14.77
CA LEU A 470 37.69 -22.10 14.44
C LEU A 470 36.80 -20.91 14.81
N ARG A 471 37.07 -20.25 15.96
CA ARG A 471 36.36 -19.01 16.33
C ARG A 471 36.53 -17.94 15.26
N GLU A 472 37.76 -17.69 14.84
CA GLU A 472 38.07 -16.69 13.80
C GLU A 472 37.42 -17.04 12.45
N ARG A 473 37.43 -18.32 12.04
CA ARG A 473 36.77 -18.77 10.80
C ARG A 473 35.26 -18.52 10.81
N TYR A 474 34.58 -18.79 11.92
CA TYR A 474 33.13 -18.56 12.02
C TYR A 474 32.80 -17.07 12.07
N THR A 475 33.62 -16.26 12.72
CA THR A 475 33.49 -14.79 12.67
C THR A 475 33.68 -14.27 11.24
N ALA A 476 34.72 -14.73 10.53
CA ALA A 476 34.94 -14.37 9.13
C ALA A 476 33.79 -14.84 8.21
N ALA A 477 33.20 -16.02 8.47
CA ALA A 477 32.06 -16.51 7.72
C ALA A 477 30.81 -15.64 7.94
N GLN A 478 30.57 -15.20 9.18
CA GLN A 478 29.49 -14.26 9.50
C GLN A 478 29.71 -12.90 8.83
N GLU A 479 30.95 -12.39 8.78
CA GLU A 479 31.27 -11.16 8.05
C GLU A 479 31.04 -11.32 6.54
N ALA A 480 31.44 -12.44 5.95
CA ALA A 480 31.21 -12.73 4.53
C ALA A 480 29.72 -12.80 4.19
N MET A 481 28.91 -13.46 5.02
CA MET A 481 27.45 -13.51 4.85
C MET A 481 26.80 -12.13 5.03
N ALA A 482 27.23 -11.37 6.05
CA ALA A 482 26.75 -10.01 6.27
C ALA A 482 27.14 -9.07 5.10
N GLY A 483 28.31 -9.26 4.50
CA GLY A 483 28.76 -8.56 3.30
C GLY A 483 27.89 -8.84 2.06
N LYS A 484 27.25 -10.01 2.00
CA LYS A 484 26.20 -10.35 1.02
C LYS A 484 24.82 -9.78 1.39
N GLY A 485 24.70 -9.04 2.50
CA GLY A 485 23.45 -8.47 2.98
C GLY A 485 22.59 -9.42 3.82
N LEU A 486 23.09 -10.61 4.17
CA LEU A 486 22.34 -11.61 4.92
C LEU A 486 22.32 -11.27 6.43
N ARG A 487 21.17 -11.50 7.07
CA ARG A 487 21.04 -11.53 8.53
C ARG A 487 21.53 -12.89 9.03
N VAL A 488 22.54 -12.92 9.88
CA VAL A 488 23.20 -14.18 10.29
C VAL A 488 22.77 -14.60 11.69
N LEU A 489 22.31 -15.84 11.85
CA LEU A 489 22.02 -16.46 13.14
C LEU A 489 22.94 -17.66 13.37
N ALA A 490 23.49 -17.76 14.57
CA ALA A 490 24.24 -18.93 15.03
C ALA A 490 23.29 -19.92 15.71
N LEU A 491 23.47 -21.20 15.42
CA LEU A 491 22.72 -22.30 16.02
C LEU A 491 23.65 -23.16 16.87
N ALA A 492 23.23 -23.48 18.08
CA ALA A 492 23.99 -24.26 19.05
C ALA A 492 23.09 -25.22 19.84
N HIS A 493 23.69 -26.29 20.35
CA HIS A 493 22.99 -27.32 21.10
C HIS A 493 23.83 -27.80 22.30
N ARG A 494 23.15 -28.27 23.35
CA ARG A 494 23.79 -28.95 24.49
C ARG A 494 22.88 -30.04 25.06
N ALA A 495 23.45 -31.21 25.33
CA ALA A 495 22.78 -32.23 26.14
C ALA A 495 22.89 -31.83 27.62
N VAL A 496 21.76 -31.81 28.33
CA VAL A 496 21.64 -31.27 29.69
C VAL A 496 21.34 -32.42 30.67
N ALA A 497 21.97 -32.40 31.84
CA ALA A 497 21.67 -33.36 32.91
C ALA A 497 20.37 -32.96 33.65
N GLU A 498 19.59 -33.93 34.15
CA GLU A 498 18.25 -33.66 34.73
C GLU A 498 18.21 -32.71 35.94
N ASN A 499 19.34 -32.47 36.61
CA ASN A 499 19.42 -31.67 37.85
C ASN A 499 20.24 -30.35 37.70
N GLU A 500 20.44 -29.86 36.48
CA GLU A 500 21.23 -28.64 36.24
C GLU A 500 20.42 -27.37 36.54
N SER A 501 21.04 -26.35 37.15
CA SER A 501 20.38 -25.08 37.45
C SER A 501 20.10 -24.27 36.19
N THR A 502 18.99 -23.53 36.17
CA THR A 502 18.56 -22.68 35.05
C THR A 502 19.60 -21.64 34.64
N GLU A 503 20.37 -21.10 35.60
CA GLU A 503 21.43 -20.12 35.33
C GLU A 503 22.61 -20.66 34.50
N ASN A 504 22.86 -21.97 34.53
CA ASN A 504 23.97 -22.60 33.82
C ASN A 504 23.57 -23.24 32.48
N LEU A 505 22.28 -23.20 32.12
CA LEU A 505 21.76 -23.93 30.96
C LEU A 505 22.43 -23.53 29.64
N GLU A 506 22.74 -22.23 29.46
CA GLU A 506 23.28 -21.70 28.21
C GLU A 506 24.82 -21.78 28.12
N HIS A 507 25.54 -22.35 29.09
CA HIS A 507 27.01 -22.42 29.07
C HIS A 507 27.53 -23.78 28.58
N GLY A 508 28.66 -23.79 27.88
CA GLY A 508 29.26 -25.04 27.41
C GLY A 508 28.53 -25.64 26.20
N LEU A 509 27.99 -24.77 25.35
CA LEU A 509 27.25 -25.17 24.15
C LEU A 509 28.18 -25.78 23.09
N THR A 510 27.61 -26.58 22.20
CA THR A 510 28.25 -27.00 20.96
C THR A 510 27.72 -26.16 19.81
N LEU A 511 28.60 -25.38 19.16
CA LEU A 511 28.25 -24.63 17.96
C LEU A 511 27.99 -25.59 16.80
N LEU A 512 26.91 -25.40 16.06
CA LEU A 512 26.52 -26.28 14.95
C LEU A 512 26.77 -25.65 13.59
N GLY A 513 26.49 -24.35 13.46
CA GLY A 513 26.51 -23.68 12.17
C GLY A 513 25.97 -22.26 12.21
N LEU A 514 26.02 -21.59 11.06
CA LEU A 514 25.38 -20.30 10.83
C LEU A 514 24.28 -20.46 9.78
N ALA A 515 23.19 -19.71 9.94
CA ALA A 515 22.17 -19.52 8.91
C ALA A 515 22.16 -18.06 8.48
N GLY A 516 22.34 -17.80 7.19
CA GLY A 516 22.20 -16.50 6.55
C GLY A 516 20.80 -16.36 5.96
N LEU A 517 20.03 -15.42 6.49
CA LEU A 517 18.67 -15.14 6.10
C LEU A 517 18.58 -13.83 5.31
N GLU A 518 17.69 -13.80 4.33
CA GLU A 518 17.35 -12.59 3.60
C GLU A 518 15.84 -12.49 3.39
N ASP A 519 15.39 -11.30 3.06
CA ASP A 519 14.08 -11.11 2.43
C ASP A 519 14.32 -11.11 0.91
N PRO A 520 14.00 -12.22 0.21
CA PRO A 520 14.43 -12.42 -1.15
C PRO A 520 13.71 -11.45 -2.10
N PRO A 521 14.38 -11.00 -3.17
CA PRO A 521 13.73 -10.19 -4.19
C PRO A 521 12.60 -10.97 -4.89
N ARG A 522 11.60 -10.26 -5.41
CA ARG A 522 10.58 -10.87 -6.27
C ARG A 522 11.21 -11.25 -7.62
N PRO A 523 10.91 -12.44 -8.17
CA PRO A 523 11.56 -12.91 -9.40
C PRO A 523 11.26 -12.05 -10.64
N GLU A 524 10.16 -11.30 -10.64
CA GLU A 524 9.78 -10.40 -11.74
C GLU A 524 10.50 -9.04 -11.71
N VAL A 525 11.04 -8.63 -10.56
CA VAL A 525 11.64 -7.30 -10.35
C VAL A 525 12.83 -7.02 -11.27
N PRO A 526 13.78 -7.95 -11.49
CA PRO A 526 14.90 -7.69 -12.40
C PRO A 526 14.47 -7.34 -13.83
N ASP A 527 13.45 -8.02 -14.36
CA ASP A 527 12.91 -7.72 -15.69
C ASP A 527 12.16 -6.38 -15.71
N ALA A 528 11.40 -6.08 -14.64
CA ALA A 528 10.70 -4.81 -14.49
C ALA A 528 11.66 -3.62 -14.44
N ILE A 529 12.76 -3.72 -13.69
CA ILE A 529 13.80 -2.68 -13.62
C ILE A 529 14.45 -2.47 -14.99
N ARG A 530 14.76 -3.55 -15.71
CA ARG A 530 15.29 -3.45 -17.08
C ARG A 530 14.34 -2.68 -18.00
N LYS A 531 13.04 -3.00 -17.98
CA LYS A 531 12.02 -2.31 -18.76
C LYS A 531 11.91 -0.83 -18.39
N CYS A 532 12.02 -0.47 -17.11
CA CYS A 532 12.08 0.93 -16.69
C CYS A 532 13.26 1.66 -17.34
N PHE A 533 14.46 1.07 -17.30
CA PHE A 533 15.64 1.67 -17.92
C PHE A 533 15.52 1.79 -19.45
N ASP A 534 14.99 0.77 -20.12
CA ASP A 534 14.75 0.81 -21.58
C ASP A 534 13.73 1.90 -21.95
N ALA A 535 12.79 2.21 -21.05
CA ALA A 535 11.79 3.25 -21.18
C ALA A 535 12.28 4.66 -20.76
N GLY A 536 13.55 4.80 -20.38
CA GLY A 536 14.17 6.05 -19.92
C GLY A 536 13.76 6.46 -18.50
N ILE A 537 13.19 5.55 -17.72
CA ILE A 537 12.72 5.82 -16.35
C ILE A 537 13.83 5.45 -15.38
N ARG A 538 14.21 6.40 -14.54
CA ARG A 538 15.19 6.16 -13.48
C ARG A 538 14.51 5.54 -12.26
N VAL A 539 15.13 4.52 -11.67
CA VAL A 539 14.64 3.88 -10.44
C VAL A 539 15.64 4.18 -9.32
N ILE A 540 15.14 4.63 -8.16
CA ILE A 540 15.94 4.98 -6.99
C ILE A 540 15.40 4.21 -5.79
N MET A 541 16.25 3.41 -5.14
CA MET A 541 15.89 2.73 -3.90
C MET A 541 16.00 3.70 -2.72
N VAL A 542 14.93 3.78 -1.92
CA VAL A 542 14.81 4.68 -0.77
C VAL A 542 14.29 3.88 0.43
N THR A 543 15.18 3.39 1.27
CA THR A 543 14.84 2.38 2.29
C THR A 543 15.35 2.70 3.70
N GLY A 544 14.65 2.19 4.72
CA GLY A 544 15.08 2.23 6.13
C GLY A 544 16.20 1.23 6.46
N ASP A 545 16.50 0.30 5.56
CA ASP A 545 17.48 -0.77 5.78
C ASP A 545 18.93 -0.27 5.84
N HIS A 546 19.81 -1.15 6.32
CA HIS A 546 21.25 -0.89 6.37
C HIS A 546 21.84 -0.68 4.95
N PRO A 547 22.78 0.27 4.75
CA PRO A 547 23.42 0.51 3.46
C PRO A 547 23.95 -0.73 2.74
N HIS A 548 24.62 -1.63 3.47
CA HIS A 548 25.14 -2.89 2.91
C HIS A 548 24.05 -3.81 2.37
N THR A 549 22.95 -4.01 3.11
CA THR A 549 21.83 -4.86 2.66
C THR A 549 21.12 -4.23 1.47
N ALA A 550 20.87 -2.90 1.51
CA ALA A 550 20.26 -2.18 0.41
C ALA A 550 21.09 -2.31 -0.88
N LEU A 551 22.42 -2.14 -0.78
CA LEU A 551 23.33 -2.27 -1.92
C LEU A 551 23.40 -3.71 -2.46
N ALA A 552 23.43 -4.72 -1.58
CA ALA A 552 23.46 -6.12 -1.98
C ALA A 552 22.20 -6.49 -2.80
N ILE A 553 21.02 -6.15 -2.28
CA ILE A 553 19.74 -6.38 -2.98
C ILE A 553 19.68 -5.58 -4.27
N ALA A 554 20.10 -4.31 -4.26
CA ALA A 554 20.10 -3.47 -5.46
C ALA A 554 20.99 -4.03 -6.59
N ARG A 555 22.11 -4.69 -6.25
CA ARG A 555 22.94 -5.39 -7.22
C ARG A 555 22.30 -6.69 -7.71
N GLU A 556 21.70 -7.47 -6.81
CA GLU A 556 21.02 -8.74 -7.15
C GLU A 556 19.87 -8.51 -8.13
N ILE A 557 19.08 -7.44 -7.95
CA ILE A 557 17.97 -7.10 -8.83
C ILE A 557 18.39 -6.31 -10.09
N GLY A 558 19.68 -6.00 -10.23
CA GLY A 558 20.21 -5.25 -11.38
C GLY A 558 19.85 -3.76 -11.41
N LEU A 559 19.45 -3.18 -10.27
CA LEU A 559 19.26 -1.74 -10.07
C LEU A 559 20.61 -0.99 -10.14
N ILE A 560 21.65 -1.58 -9.54
CA ILE A 560 23.03 -1.09 -9.58
C ILE A 560 23.87 -2.06 -10.39
N ARG A 561 24.58 -1.54 -11.40
CA ARG A 561 25.48 -2.30 -12.27
C ARG A 561 26.93 -1.79 -12.17
N GLY A 562 27.13 -0.54 -11.77
CA GLY A 562 28.43 0.08 -11.60
C GLY A 562 29.17 -0.39 -10.34
N GLU A 563 30.50 -0.26 -10.37
CA GLU A 563 31.36 -0.61 -9.23
C GLU A 563 31.31 0.44 -8.12
N ALA A 564 31.01 1.71 -8.46
CA ALA A 564 31.01 2.85 -7.53
C ALA A 564 29.66 3.59 -7.51
N PRO A 565 28.57 2.95 -6.99
CA PRO A 565 27.29 3.63 -6.80
C PRO A 565 27.39 4.67 -5.67
N VAL A 566 26.55 5.70 -5.74
CA VAL A 566 26.40 6.66 -4.64
C VAL A 566 25.43 6.09 -3.61
N VAL A 567 25.89 5.81 -2.41
CA VAL A 567 25.03 5.37 -1.30
C VAL A 567 25.03 6.47 -0.25
N ILE A 568 23.86 7.03 0.04
CA ILE A 568 23.69 8.11 1.02
C ILE A 568 22.86 7.58 2.18
N SER A 569 23.44 7.61 3.36
CA SER A 569 22.73 7.28 4.60
C SER A 569 21.82 8.42 5.06
N GLY A 570 20.80 8.11 5.87
CA GLY A 570 19.96 9.13 6.50
C GLY A 570 20.75 10.18 7.30
N ASP A 571 21.85 9.80 7.94
CA ASP A 571 22.73 10.73 8.68
C ASP A 571 23.46 11.71 7.76
N GLU A 572 23.98 11.23 6.63
CA GLU A 572 24.62 12.07 5.62
C GLU A 572 23.58 12.99 4.96
N LEU A 573 22.42 12.45 4.61
CA LEU A 573 21.33 13.20 4.00
C LEU A 573 20.89 14.39 4.86
N ARG A 574 20.87 14.24 6.20
CA ARG A 574 20.58 15.35 7.12
C ARG A 574 21.58 16.51 7.02
N ARG A 575 22.83 16.21 6.69
CA ARG A 575 23.91 17.21 6.59
C ARG A 575 23.96 17.91 5.24
N LEU A 576 23.37 17.32 4.20
CA LEU A 576 23.29 17.94 2.87
C LEU A 576 22.31 19.11 2.89
N SER A 577 22.71 20.23 2.31
CA SER A 577 21.79 21.31 1.90
C SER A 577 20.93 20.89 0.70
N ASP A 578 19.84 21.60 0.42
CA ASP A 578 18.96 21.30 -0.72
C ASP A 578 19.71 21.31 -2.07
N ILE A 579 20.68 22.21 -2.25
CA ILE A 579 21.51 22.28 -3.46
C ILE A 579 22.44 21.08 -3.55
N GLN A 580 23.08 20.69 -2.45
CA GLN A 580 23.95 19.51 -2.43
C GLN A 580 23.17 18.22 -2.68
N LEU A 581 21.95 18.11 -2.14
CA LEU A 581 21.05 16.99 -2.43
C LEU A 581 20.69 16.94 -3.93
N GLN A 582 20.36 18.09 -4.54
CA GLN A 582 20.06 18.15 -5.97
C GLN A 582 21.26 17.76 -6.85
N LEU A 583 22.48 18.11 -6.45
CA LEU A 583 23.71 17.69 -7.14
C LEU A 583 23.98 16.20 -6.95
N ALA A 584 23.78 15.67 -5.73
CA ALA A 584 23.93 14.23 -5.47
C ALA A 584 22.94 13.40 -6.30
N LEU A 585 21.72 13.91 -6.50
CA LEU A 585 20.71 13.29 -7.34
C LEU A 585 21.09 13.27 -8.83
N ASP A 586 22.14 13.94 -9.29
CA ASP A 586 22.64 13.79 -10.68
C ASP A 586 23.43 12.50 -10.90
N ALA A 587 23.79 11.77 -9.82
CA ALA A 587 24.47 10.49 -9.95
C ALA A 587 23.57 9.46 -10.67
N PRO A 588 24.08 8.73 -11.68
CA PRO A 588 23.27 7.78 -12.44
C PRO A 588 22.74 6.64 -11.56
N GLU A 589 23.54 6.22 -10.60
CA GLU A 589 23.28 5.11 -9.69
C GLU A 589 23.33 5.61 -8.24
N ILE A 590 22.16 5.76 -7.61
CA ILE A 590 22.03 6.28 -6.24
C ILE A 590 21.08 5.43 -5.40
N ILE A 591 21.46 5.18 -4.14
CA ILE A 591 20.64 4.51 -3.13
C ILE A 591 20.60 5.37 -1.88
N PHE A 592 19.41 5.51 -1.29
CA PHE A 592 19.21 6.09 0.03
C PHE A 592 18.88 5.00 1.04
N ALA A 593 19.67 4.92 2.12
CA ALA A 593 19.55 3.88 3.14
C ALA A 593 19.42 4.48 4.55
N ARG A 594 18.81 3.76 5.50
CA ARG A 594 18.46 4.27 6.84
C ARG A 594 17.73 5.62 6.81
N VAL A 595 16.84 5.81 5.85
CA VAL A 595 16.08 7.06 5.73
C VAL A 595 14.72 7.00 6.43
N GLY A 596 14.39 8.10 7.12
CA GLY A 596 13.09 8.30 7.77
C GLY A 596 12.04 8.95 6.85
N ALA A 597 10.79 9.04 7.33
CA ALA A 597 9.64 9.58 6.58
C ALA A 597 9.86 11.00 6.04
N ASP A 598 10.38 11.91 6.88
CA ASP A 598 10.67 13.31 6.53
C ASP A 598 11.72 13.39 5.41
N GLN A 599 12.67 12.48 5.42
CA GLN A 599 13.76 12.41 4.46
C GLN A 599 13.30 11.86 3.11
N LYS A 600 12.41 10.84 3.11
CA LYS A 600 11.77 10.35 1.89
C LYS A 600 11.03 11.49 1.17
N MET A 601 10.23 12.25 1.92
CA MET A 601 9.52 13.44 1.41
C MET A 601 10.48 14.54 0.90
N ARG A 602 11.66 14.69 1.52
CA ARG A 602 12.68 15.63 1.09
C ARG A 602 13.32 15.23 -0.25
N ILE A 603 13.62 13.94 -0.43
CA ILE A 603 14.15 13.40 -1.69
C ILE A 603 13.16 13.65 -2.84
N VAL A 604 11.88 13.32 -2.63
CA VAL A 604 10.80 13.54 -3.61
C VAL A 604 10.73 15.02 -4.01
N GLY A 605 10.72 15.93 -3.03
CA GLY A 605 10.69 17.36 -3.31
C GLY A 605 11.92 17.89 -4.03
N ALA A 606 13.09 17.30 -3.80
CA ALA A 606 14.32 17.68 -4.51
C ALA A 606 14.29 17.25 -5.98
N LEU A 607 13.76 16.07 -6.28
CA LEU A 607 13.53 15.59 -7.65
C LEU A 607 12.49 16.43 -8.40
N GLN A 608 11.35 16.74 -7.77
CA GLN A 608 10.32 17.61 -8.34
C GLN A 608 10.86 19.01 -8.68
N LYS A 609 11.71 19.59 -7.81
CA LYS A 609 12.39 20.86 -8.09
C LYS A 609 13.34 20.80 -9.29
N LYS A 610 13.80 19.61 -9.71
CA LYS A 610 14.58 19.40 -10.93
C LYS A 610 13.70 19.21 -12.17
N GLY A 611 12.37 19.21 -12.02
CA GLY A 611 11.42 19.03 -13.12
C GLY A 611 11.10 17.57 -13.44
N GLU A 612 11.52 16.62 -12.59
CA GLU A 612 11.16 15.21 -12.72
C GLU A 612 9.69 14.98 -12.32
N ILE A 613 9.02 14.05 -12.99
CA ILE A 613 7.71 13.54 -12.56
C ILE A 613 7.95 12.29 -11.73
N VAL A 614 7.71 12.41 -10.43
CA VAL A 614 8.16 11.45 -9.42
C VAL A 614 7.02 10.51 -9.03
N ALA A 615 7.23 9.23 -9.30
CA ALA A 615 6.46 8.15 -8.74
C ALA A 615 7.10 7.66 -7.43
N VAL A 616 6.30 7.43 -6.40
CA VAL A 616 6.79 6.87 -5.12
C VAL A 616 6.04 5.60 -4.81
N THR A 617 6.75 4.54 -4.42
CA THR A 617 6.15 3.32 -3.87
C THR A 617 6.39 3.25 -2.36
N GLY A 618 5.40 2.75 -1.62
CA GLY A 618 5.52 2.53 -0.19
C GLY A 618 4.43 1.61 0.35
N ASP A 619 4.72 0.96 1.46
CA ASP A 619 3.80 0.06 2.16
C ASP A 619 3.55 0.53 3.60
N GLY A 620 4.40 1.37 4.18
CA GLY A 620 4.30 1.78 5.57
C GLY A 620 3.66 3.15 5.80
N VAL A 621 3.24 3.39 7.06
CA VAL A 621 2.81 4.72 7.55
C VAL A 621 3.89 5.79 7.32
N ASN A 622 5.16 5.38 7.40
CA ASN A 622 6.31 6.26 7.16
C ASN A 622 6.41 6.75 5.71
N ASP A 623 5.73 6.09 4.76
CA ASP A 623 5.77 6.44 3.35
C ASP A 623 4.65 7.39 2.94
N ALA A 624 3.55 7.43 3.71
CA ALA A 624 2.38 8.23 3.40
C ALA A 624 2.69 9.72 3.10
N PRO A 625 3.58 10.43 3.84
CA PRO A 625 3.94 11.80 3.49
C PRO A 625 4.66 11.91 2.13
N ALA A 626 5.49 10.92 1.78
CA ALA A 626 6.19 10.90 0.51
C ALA A 626 5.24 10.51 -0.64
N LEU A 627 4.37 9.52 -0.43
CA LEU A 627 3.31 9.12 -1.35
C LEU A 627 2.40 10.29 -1.70
N LYS A 628 1.94 11.05 -0.69
CA LYS A 628 1.04 12.19 -0.89
C LYS A 628 1.70 13.37 -1.60
N LYS A 629 3.02 13.53 -1.44
CA LYS A 629 3.79 14.61 -2.06
C LYS A 629 4.21 14.28 -3.50
N ALA A 630 4.35 13.00 -3.82
CA ALA A 630 4.71 12.52 -5.14
C ALA A 630 3.72 13.03 -6.19
N ASP A 631 4.14 13.07 -7.45
CA ASP A 631 3.22 13.31 -8.56
C ASP A 631 2.29 12.10 -8.75
N ILE A 632 2.79 10.91 -8.43
CA ILE A 632 2.01 9.67 -8.32
C ILE A 632 2.46 8.85 -7.10
N GLY A 633 1.59 8.70 -6.10
CA GLY A 633 1.78 7.78 -4.98
C GLY A 633 1.26 6.38 -5.31
N ILE A 634 2.06 5.35 -5.02
CA ILE A 634 1.76 3.93 -5.29
C ILE A 634 1.85 3.12 -3.99
N ALA A 635 0.74 2.57 -3.52
CA ALA A 635 0.70 1.74 -2.33
C ALA A 635 0.66 0.24 -2.66
N MET A 636 1.21 -0.58 -1.77
CA MET A 636 0.98 -2.02 -1.76
C MET A 636 -0.45 -2.33 -1.30
N GLY A 637 -1.12 -3.27 -1.98
CA GLY A 637 -2.51 -3.64 -1.74
C GLY A 637 -2.69 -4.63 -0.61
N LEU A 638 -1.82 -5.64 -0.51
CA LEU A 638 -1.90 -6.70 0.51
C LEU A 638 -1.10 -6.32 1.77
N SER A 639 0.17 -5.98 1.60
CA SER A 639 1.10 -5.63 2.70
C SER A 639 1.06 -4.17 3.12
N GLY A 640 0.50 -3.30 2.29
CA GLY A 640 0.42 -1.87 2.61
C GLY A 640 -0.50 -1.59 3.79
N THR A 641 -0.11 -0.63 4.61
CA THR A 641 -0.96 -0.08 5.66
C THR A 641 -2.12 0.68 5.04
N ASP A 642 -3.24 0.79 5.76
CA ASP A 642 -4.38 1.59 5.26
C ASP A 642 -3.98 3.05 5.01
N VAL A 643 -3.15 3.62 5.90
CA VAL A 643 -2.57 4.96 5.74
C VAL A 643 -1.81 5.12 4.42
N ALA A 644 -1.01 4.13 4.04
CA ALA A 644 -0.27 4.16 2.76
C ALA A 644 -1.24 4.07 1.58
N ARG A 645 -2.23 3.17 1.63
CA ARG A 645 -3.28 3.03 0.60
C ARG A 645 -4.11 4.29 0.45
N GLU A 646 -4.43 4.98 1.53
CA GLU A 646 -5.20 6.23 1.50
C GLU A 646 -4.39 7.41 0.98
N ALA A 647 -3.09 7.46 1.28
CA ALA A 647 -2.21 8.50 0.78
C ALA A 647 -1.88 8.36 -0.72
N ALA A 648 -1.95 7.14 -1.26
CA ALA A 648 -1.59 6.82 -2.64
C ALA A 648 -2.71 7.11 -3.65
N ASP A 649 -2.32 7.38 -4.89
CA ASP A 649 -3.17 7.58 -6.06
C ASP A 649 -3.46 6.27 -6.81
N MET A 650 -2.56 5.29 -6.66
CA MET A 650 -2.65 3.94 -7.23
C MET A 650 -2.33 2.88 -6.17
N VAL A 651 -3.02 1.74 -6.23
CA VAL A 651 -2.81 0.59 -5.35
C VAL A 651 -2.48 -0.64 -6.19
N LEU A 652 -1.40 -1.35 -5.84
CA LEU A 652 -1.00 -2.61 -6.47
C LEU A 652 -1.66 -3.78 -5.74
N LEU A 653 -2.65 -4.40 -6.36
CA LEU A 653 -3.47 -5.46 -5.76
C LEU A 653 -2.67 -6.75 -5.46
N ASP A 654 -1.50 -6.91 -6.09
CA ASP A 654 -0.63 -8.08 -5.97
C ASP A 654 0.72 -7.79 -5.30
N ASP A 655 0.92 -6.56 -4.81
CA ASP A 655 2.17 -6.05 -4.25
C ASP A 655 3.38 -6.22 -5.18
N ASN A 656 3.15 -6.26 -6.49
CA ASN A 656 4.22 -6.53 -7.45
C ASN A 656 4.67 -5.26 -8.16
N PHE A 657 5.95 -4.92 -8.01
CA PHE A 657 6.58 -3.81 -8.73
C PHE A 657 6.42 -3.92 -10.26
N ALA A 658 6.35 -5.13 -10.84
CA ALA A 658 6.13 -5.33 -12.27
C ALA A 658 4.78 -4.75 -12.76
N SER A 659 3.77 -4.69 -11.88
CA SER A 659 2.47 -4.10 -12.18
C SER A 659 2.56 -2.58 -12.40
N ILE A 660 3.56 -1.91 -11.80
CA ILE A 660 3.85 -0.49 -12.06
C ILE A 660 4.27 -0.31 -13.52
N VAL A 661 5.17 -1.16 -14.02
CA VAL A 661 5.65 -1.08 -15.41
C VAL A 661 4.50 -1.27 -16.40
N ALA A 662 3.62 -2.24 -16.13
CA ALA A 662 2.43 -2.46 -16.94
C ALA A 662 1.46 -1.27 -16.89
N ALA A 663 1.34 -0.61 -15.74
CA ALA A 663 0.50 0.58 -15.59
C ALA A 663 1.11 1.81 -16.29
N ILE A 664 2.43 1.97 -16.29
CA ILE A 664 3.11 3.02 -17.07
C ILE A 664 2.92 2.79 -18.57
N GLU A 665 3.00 1.53 -19.05
CA GLU A 665 2.71 1.17 -20.45
C GLU A 665 1.29 1.62 -20.85
N GLU A 666 0.29 1.28 -20.04
CA GLU A 666 -1.11 1.66 -20.27
C GLU A 666 -1.38 3.17 -20.10
N GLY A 667 -0.58 3.88 -19.29
CA GLY A 667 -0.67 5.33 -19.14
C GLY A 667 -0.05 6.10 -20.32
N ARG A 668 0.94 5.49 -21.01
CA ARG A 668 1.57 6.06 -22.21
C ARG A 668 0.80 5.77 -23.50
N ALA A 669 0.09 4.65 -23.55
CA ALA A 669 -0.73 4.21 -24.70
C ALA A 669 -2.05 4.97 -24.79
#